data_AF-A0A1F8A7U2-F1
#
_entry.id   AF-A0A1F8A7U2-F1
#
_cell.length_a   1.000
_cell.length_b   1.000
_cell.length_c   1.000
_cell.angle_alpha   90.00
_cell.angle_beta   90.00
_cell.angle_gamma   90.00
#
_symmetry.space_group_name_H-M   'P 1'
#
loop_
_entity.id
_entity.type
_entity.pdbx_description
1 polymer ?
#
loop_
_entity_poly.entity_id
_entity_poly.type
_entity_poly.pdbx_seq_one_letter_code
_entity_poly.pdbx_strand_id
1 'polypeptide(L)'
;MLALLFLLLGVICPTLAHPVPRATLNRLYRRDISPSLLTEFNRFSQFSAAANCQANHNASSTGSAVYCDSGFCETIRESSTQIIDGFEEIKPGGTTGYLALEHTNKYIVLSFRGTVSHANSNADLDFLQTDASTACKGCRAHHGFWSAAQSAMDILLPKVEEALQENPDYRIVLTGHSLGGALATLGAVTLRNAGHTVDLYSFGAPSVGNKAFAEYITQSTAGKNYRITHTSDEVPKVLFRLSRQKPLKLLVPEYSQSSPEYWITSPNGVSVTKSDIQVIEGINNEAGNLGTKEVTMEPHGWYMGNTSVESAAYYNLGSHRRSVTTSSPEAQLWFNRGFLWAYSFNHDEAQRCFERATEHDPKCAMAFWGIAYAVGPNYNKAWHFFDMADRQHTVKKANDALTRATELASDATPVERELIKALTARFPPSDKIPSDMGPLDRAYAAAMRPVYQAYSSDLDVSALFGEALMCISPRGLWDLDTGKPSGDHTVEAQMVIESAMAQSIEGRDHPAHCHLYIHLMEMSPISERALPAADRLRRLVPDAAHMLHMPTHIDMAVGDYRRAVDSNEEAIIADDKYFNRERGSALYVAYRVHNICAKLYAAFISGRFQESLSAAKKLEQIIDINVLTSTSPPMADWTESFLGNLAHVYVRFGRWEDILRLELPADPAVYCATTANILYARGVAFSALGRVSEAEAAQKQFEAARATVPPSRLNSIPCKEVDVLKVGSEMLSGELEYRKGNHEAAFAHLRKAIELEDALPYSDPPPWMQPVRHALGGLLLEQNRIEEAEQVFREDLGLAKDFPRRKARLNNVWGLHGLHECLVRLGKFDEALSIQVQRDIAVGSADVPITSSCYCRLSAVGKAETCCSSHI
;
A
#
# COMPACT_ATOMS: atom_id res chain seq x y z
N MET A 1 -10.26 -15.32 12.72
CA MET A 1 -11.46 -15.84 13.41
C MET A 1 -12.72 -15.01 13.17
N LEU A 2 -12.64 -13.67 13.20
CA LEU A 2 -13.83 -12.79 13.29
C LEU A 2 -14.50 -12.40 11.95
N ALA A 3 -13.80 -12.45 10.81
CA ALA A 3 -14.41 -12.12 9.51
C ALA A 3 -15.36 -13.23 8.98
N LEU A 4 -15.05 -14.51 9.22
CA LEU A 4 -15.95 -15.64 8.90
C LEU A 4 -17.12 -15.76 9.88
N LEU A 5 -16.98 -15.26 11.11
CA LEU A 5 -18.06 -15.26 12.12
C LEU A 5 -19.22 -14.32 11.73
N PHE A 6 -18.91 -13.20 11.05
CA PHE A 6 -19.92 -12.31 10.46
C PHE A 6 -20.70 -12.97 9.31
N LEU A 7 -20.04 -13.82 8.51
CA LEU A 7 -20.66 -14.59 7.43
C LEU A 7 -21.64 -15.66 7.96
N LEU A 8 -21.40 -16.24 9.14
CA LEU A 8 -22.30 -17.21 9.77
C LEU A 8 -23.47 -16.58 10.54
N LEU A 9 -23.28 -15.38 11.10
CA LEU A 9 -24.33 -14.64 11.83
C LEU A 9 -25.24 -13.83 10.90
N GLY A 10 -24.78 -13.46 9.70
CA GLY A 10 -25.57 -12.69 8.72
C GLY A 10 -26.67 -13.46 7.99
N VAL A 11 -26.76 -14.79 8.12
CA VAL A 11 -27.61 -15.63 7.25
C VAL A 11 -28.84 -16.24 7.96
N ILE A 12 -29.05 -16.07 9.27
CA ILE A 12 -30.22 -16.66 9.95
C ILE A 12 -31.05 -15.63 10.75
N CYS A 13 -31.98 -15.03 10.00
CA CYS A 13 -33.35 -14.63 10.35
C CYS A 13 -33.61 -13.23 10.97
N PRO A 14 -34.56 -12.46 10.39
CA PRO A 14 -35.13 -11.25 10.99
C PRO A 14 -36.25 -11.59 12.00
N THR A 15 -36.41 -10.69 12.97
CA THR A 15 -37.59 -10.43 13.83
C THR A 15 -38.18 -11.56 14.69
N LEU A 16 -38.32 -11.30 16.00
CA LEU A 16 -39.59 -11.29 16.74
C LEU A 16 -39.32 -10.89 18.21
N ALA A 17 -39.77 -9.71 18.59
CA ALA A 17 -39.74 -9.23 19.96
C ALA A 17 -40.97 -9.73 20.73
N HIS A 18 -40.75 -10.40 21.86
CA HIS A 18 -41.76 -10.59 22.90
C HIS A 18 -41.23 -10.08 24.24
N PRO A 19 -42.00 -9.29 25.00
CA PRO A 19 -41.59 -8.84 26.32
C PRO A 19 -41.85 -9.95 27.34
N VAL A 20 -40.84 -10.32 28.13
CA VAL A 20 -40.96 -11.17 29.32
C VAL A 20 -40.64 -10.32 30.55
N PRO A 21 -41.32 -10.50 31.70
CA PRO A 21 -41.38 -9.50 32.77
C PRO A 21 -40.06 -9.35 33.55
N ARG A 22 -39.81 -8.12 34.02
CA ARG A 22 -38.72 -7.76 34.94
C ARG A 22 -38.77 -8.62 36.20
N ALA A 23 -37.77 -9.49 36.37
CA ALA A 23 -37.40 -10.02 37.67
C ALA A 23 -36.60 -8.96 38.45
N THR A 24 -36.90 -8.90 39.74
CA THR A 24 -36.43 -7.93 40.74
C THR A 24 -34.89 -7.88 40.82
N LEU A 25 -34.33 -6.69 40.59
CA LEU A 25 -32.92 -6.39 40.80
C LEU A 25 -32.55 -6.53 42.29
N ASN A 26 -31.77 -7.56 42.61
CA ASN A 26 -30.93 -7.51 43.80
C ASN A 26 -29.95 -6.34 43.64
N ARG A 27 -29.92 -5.45 44.65
CA ARG A 27 -29.00 -4.30 44.71
C ARG A 27 -27.55 -4.76 44.49
N LEU A 28 -26.99 -4.43 43.34
CA LEU A 28 -25.55 -4.44 43.11
C LEU A 28 -24.93 -3.34 43.99
N TYR A 29 -24.12 -3.73 44.97
CA TYR A 29 -23.28 -2.79 45.71
C TYR A 29 -22.20 -2.28 44.74
N ARG A 30 -22.42 -1.07 44.19
CA ARG A 30 -21.44 -0.37 43.36
C ARG A 30 -20.23 -0.01 44.22
N ARG A 31 -19.07 -0.64 43.96
CA ARG A 31 -17.82 -0.35 44.66
C ARG A 31 -16.80 0.10 43.62
N ASP A 32 -16.44 1.39 43.65
CA ASP A 32 -15.38 1.95 42.81
C ASP A 32 -14.05 1.22 43.06
N ILE A 33 -13.18 1.16 42.05
CA ILE A 33 -11.81 0.66 42.24
C ILE A 33 -10.91 1.71 42.91
N SER A 34 -9.79 1.28 43.51
CA SER A 34 -8.82 2.21 44.07
C SER A 34 -8.07 2.97 42.96
N PRO A 35 -7.61 4.22 43.21
CA PRO A 35 -6.77 4.94 42.25
C PRO A 35 -5.51 4.16 41.85
N SER A 36 -4.88 3.48 42.82
CA SER A 36 -3.72 2.61 42.55
C SER A 36 -4.04 1.47 41.60
N LEU A 37 -5.23 0.87 41.69
CA LEU A 37 -5.64 -0.21 40.79
C LEU A 37 -5.92 0.31 39.38
N LEU A 38 -6.48 1.52 39.26
CA LEU A 38 -6.63 2.17 37.95
C LEU A 38 -5.27 2.46 37.30
N THR A 39 -4.27 2.88 38.08
CA THR A 39 -2.89 3.06 37.59
C THR A 39 -2.31 1.75 37.06
N GLU A 40 -2.48 0.64 37.78
CA GLU A 40 -2.01 -0.67 37.32
C GLU A 40 -2.77 -1.16 36.08
N PHE A 41 -4.08 -0.91 35.97
CA PHE A 41 -4.83 -1.21 34.76
C PHE A 41 -4.31 -0.44 33.55
N ASN A 42 -4.03 0.87 33.71
CA ASN A 42 -3.38 1.66 32.66
C ASN A 42 -2.04 1.05 32.28
N ARG A 43 -1.17 0.77 33.26
CA ARG A 43 0.16 0.20 33.05
C ARG A 43 0.11 -1.11 32.26
N PHE A 44 -0.65 -2.09 32.72
CA PHE A 44 -0.67 -3.40 32.06
C PHE A 44 -1.48 -3.43 30.76
N SER A 45 -2.36 -2.45 30.54
CA SER A 45 -2.95 -2.22 29.21
C SER A 45 -1.91 -1.73 28.20
N GLN A 46 -0.97 -0.88 28.64
CA GLN A 46 0.14 -0.42 27.80
C GLN A 46 1.12 -1.57 27.50
N PHE A 47 1.45 -2.42 28.48
CA PHE A 47 2.29 -3.61 28.23
C PHE A 47 1.60 -4.60 27.28
N SER A 48 0.27 -4.76 27.39
CA SER A 48 -0.52 -5.55 26.43
C SER A 48 -0.45 -4.95 25.03
N ALA A 49 -0.64 -3.63 24.90
CA ALA A 49 -0.58 -2.93 23.61
C ALA A 49 0.81 -3.02 22.97
N ALA A 50 1.87 -2.89 23.78
CA ALA A 50 3.26 -3.01 23.33
C ALA A 50 3.58 -4.39 22.74
N ALA A 51 2.84 -5.45 23.06
CA ALA A 51 3.05 -6.77 22.47
C ALA A 51 2.72 -6.80 20.97
N ASN A 52 1.98 -5.82 20.46
CA ASN A 52 1.71 -5.65 19.04
C ASN A 52 2.87 -4.97 18.28
N CYS A 53 3.87 -4.42 18.97
CA CYS A 53 5.00 -3.75 18.32
C CYS A 53 6.10 -4.76 17.96
N GLN A 54 6.42 -4.88 16.66
CA GLN A 54 7.43 -5.82 16.16
C GLN A 54 8.80 -5.64 16.81
N ALA A 55 9.16 -4.40 17.19
CA ALA A 55 10.40 -4.09 17.88
C ALA A 55 10.60 -4.90 19.17
N ASN A 56 9.53 -5.36 19.81
CA ASN A 56 9.60 -6.05 21.10
C ASN A 56 9.74 -7.57 21.00
N HIS A 57 9.44 -8.17 19.85
CA HIS A 57 9.28 -9.63 19.74
C HIS A 57 10.12 -10.24 18.61
N ASN A 58 11.25 -9.63 18.27
CA ASN A 58 12.21 -10.13 17.28
C ASN A 58 13.60 -10.39 17.91
N ALA A 59 14.49 -11.05 17.17
CA ALA A 59 15.81 -11.46 17.67
C ALA A 59 16.73 -10.31 18.16
N SER A 60 16.49 -9.07 17.73
CA SER A 60 17.25 -7.89 18.15
C SER A 60 16.66 -7.16 19.37
N SER A 61 15.53 -7.63 19.90
CA SER A 61 14.82 -7.00 21.01
C SER A 61 15.51 -7.19 22.37
N THR A 62 16.24 -8.30 22.58
CA THR A 62 16.89 -8.59 23.87
C THR A 62 17.89 -7.50 24.24
N GLY A 63 17.76 -6.98 25.47
CA GLY A 63 18.56 -5.88 25.99
C GLY A 63 18.02 -4.48 25.68
N SER A 64 17.00 -4.36 24.83
CA SER A 64 16.34 -3.08 24.54
C SER A 64 15.22 -2.79 25.55
N ALA A 65 14.84 -1.51 25.67
CA ALA A 65 13.66 -1.12 26.44
C ALA A 65 12.37 -1.52 25.70
N VAL A 66 11.28 -1.75 26.44
CA VAL A 66 9.97 -2.04 25.83
C VAL A 66 9.51 -0.84 25.02
N TYR A 67 9.42 -1.03 23.70
CA TYR A 67 8.97 0.00 22.78
C TYR A 67 7.45 0.02 22.68
N CYS A 68 6.86 1.21 22.76
CA CYS A 68 5.43 1.38 22.52
C CYS A 68 5.13 2.72 21.84
N ASP A 69 4.46 2.66 20.69
CA ASP A 69 4.10 3.82 19.89
C ASP A 69 2.57 4.00 19.76
N SER A 70 1.78 3.34 20.61
CA SER A 70 0.31 3.37 20.60
C SER A 70 -0.32 4.74 20.91
N GLY A 71 0.49 5.77 21.19
CA GLY A 71 0.03 7.12 21.51
C GLY A 71 -0.53 7.30 22.92
N PHE A 72 -0.52 6.26 23.77
CA PHE A 72 -0.95 6.31 25.19
C PHE A 72 -0.05 5.46 26.11
N CYS A 73 1.27 5.45 25.85
CA CYS A 73 2.25 4.58 26.52
C CYS A 73 3.15 5.31 27.54
N GLU A 74 2.61 6.32 28.23
CA GLU A 74 3.37 7.17 29.15
C GLU A 74 4.00 6.36 30.29
N THR A 75 3.27 5.40 30.86
CA THR A 75 3.77 4.63 32.00
C THR A 75 4.93 3.70 31.63
N ILE A 76 4.97 3.17 30.39
CA ILE A 76 6.12 2.42 29.89
C ILE A 76 7.30 3.36 29.65
N ARG A 77 7.08 4.53 29.04
CA ARG A 77 8.14 5.52 28.74
C ARG A 77 8.78 6.09 30.00
N GLU A 78 8.01 6.25 31.06
CA GLU A 78 8.48 6.71 32.37
C GLU A 78 9.15 5.60 33.19
N SER A 79 9.00 4.34 32.78
CA SER A 79 9.51 3.17 33.51
C SER A 79 10.82 2.66 32.89
N SER A 80 11.76 2.24 33.75
CA SER A 80 12.95 1.52 33.31
C SER A 80 12.59 0.08 32.95
N THR A 81 12.54 -0.22 31.64
CA THR A 81 12.22 -1.55 31.13
C THR A 81 13.39 -2.16 30.37
N GLN A 82 13.47 -3.48 30.40
CA GLN A 82 14.44 -4.27 29.64
C GLN A 82 13.78 -5.56 29.14
N ILE A 83 13.73 -5.75 27.83
CA ILE A 83 13.32 -7.02 27.22
C ILE A 83 14.43 -8.03 27.41
N ILE A 84 14.13 -9.14 28.06
CA ILE A 84 15.06 -10.26 28.25
C ILE A 84 14.82 -11.36 27.23
N ASP A 85 13.61 -11.47 26.67
CA ASP A 85 13.31 -12.38 25.58
C ASP A 85 12.16 -11.83 24.70
N GLY A 86 12.41 -11.68 23.40
CA GLY A 86 11.35 -11.44 22.41
C GLY A 86 11.12 -12.70 21.58
N PHE A 87 9.87 -13.16 21.48
CA PHE A 87 9.53 -14.42 20.83
C PHE A 87 8.42 -14.24 19.79
N GLU A 88 8.56 -14.92 18.65
CA GLU A 88 7.60 -14.86 17.55
C GLU A 88 7.29 -16.24 16.96
N GLU A 89 6.04 -16.39 16.51
CA GLU A 89 5.56 -17.52 15.70
C GLU A 89 5.84 -18.91 16.31
N ILE A 90 5.79 -19.04 17.64
CA ILE A 90 5.88 -20.34 18.32
C ILE A 90 4.69 -21.20 17.87
N LYS A 91 5.00 -22.39 17.32
CA LYS A 91 3.99 -23.33 16.80
C LYS A 91 3.58 -24.35 17.87
N PRO A 92 2.31 -24.81 17.88
CA PRO A 92 1.19 -24.36 17.04
C PRO A 92 0.58 -23.04 17.54
N GLY A 93 -0.11 -22.32 16.65
CA GLY A 93 -0.85 -21.11 17.01
C GLY A 93 -0.14 -19.78 16.77
N GLY A 94 1.15 -19.80 16.41
CA GLY A 94 1.89 -18.58 16.07
C GLY A 94 2.04 -17.63 17.26
N THR A 95 2.28 -18.19 18.45
CA THR A 95 2.35 -17.40 19.69
C THR A 95 3.54 -16.43 19.63
N THR A 96 3.24 -15.15 19.80
CA THR A 96 4.20 -14.04 19.72
C THR A 96 4.04 -13.14 20.93
N GLY A 97 5.12 -12.54 21.41
CA GLY A 97 5.12 -11.70 22.59
C GLY A 97 6.53 -11.41 23.09
N TYR A 98 6.63 -10.94 24.33
CA TYR A 98 7.92 -10.66 24.96
C TYR A 98 7.87 -10.89 26.47
N LEU A 99 9.04 -11.18 27.03
CA LEU A 99 9.34 -11.23 28.46
C LEU A 99 10.26 -10.04 28.79
N ALA A 100 9.85 -9.21 29.73
CA ALA A 100 10.59 -8.02 30.12
C ALA A 100 10.70 -7.87 31.64
N LEU A 101 11.79 -7.26 32.08
CA LEU A 101 11.96 -6.71 33.42
C LEU A 101 11.48 -5.26 33.41
N GLU A 102 10.74 -4.87 34.44
CA GLU A 102 10.37 -3.49 34.72
C GLU A 102 10.94 -3.12 36.09
N HIS A 103 12.04 -2.37 36.09
CA HIS A 103 12.85 -2.14 37.27
C HIS A 103 12.25 -1.11 38.24
N THR A 104 11.36 -0.24 37.78
CA THR A 104 10.77 0.85 38.58
C THR A 104 9.82 0.30 39.63
N ASN A 105 8.95 -0.64 39.26
CA ASN A 105 7.96 -1.27 40.14
C ASN A 105 8.28 -2.74 40.45
N LYS A 106 9.42 -3.24 39.93
CA LYS A 106 9.94 -4.60 40.17
C LYS A 106 9.00 -5.69 39.64
N TYR A 107 8.75 -5.66 38.33
CA TYR A 107 7.93 -6.65 37.66
C TYR A 107 8.73 -7.50 36.68
N ILE A 108 8.40 -8.79 36.63
CA ILE A 108 8.72 -9.68 35.51
C ILE A 108 7.42 -9.80 34.69
N VAL A 109 7.39 -9.13 33.54
CA VAL A 109 6.19 -9.02 32.70
C VAL A 109 6.31 -9.96 31.52
N LEU A 110 5.41 -10.93 31.44
CA LEU A 110 5.21 -11.77 30.25
C LEU A 110 3.96 -11.29 29.51
N SER A 111 4.17 -10.70 28.32
CA SER A 111 3.11 -10.11 27.51
C SER A 111 2.91 -10.88 26.22
N PHE A 112 1.67 -11.30 25.95
CA PHE A 112 1.31 -12.02 24.72
C PHE A 112 0.58 -11.11 23.73
N ARG A 113 0.98 -11.18 22.45
CA ARG A 113 0.41 -10.43 21.34
C ARG A 113 -1.01 -10.92 21.01
N GLY A 114 -1.88 -10.00 20.61
CA GLY A 114 -3.19 -10.30 20.02
C GLY A 114 -3.10 -10.79 18.56
N THR A 115 -4.23 -11.00 17.90
CA THR A 115 -4.27 -11.38 16.47
C THR A 115 -4.03 -10.15 15.57
N VAL A 116 -3.00 -10.17 14.72
CA VAL A 116 -2.54 -8.99 13.94
C VAL A 116 -2.94 -8.97 12.45
N SER A 117 -3.54 -10.04 11.90
CA SER A 117 -4.07 -9.99 10.53
C SER A 117 -5.12 -11.08 10.26
N HIS A 118 -6.04 -10.79 9.33
CA HIS A 118 -7.05 -11.74 8.83
C HIS A 118 -6.44 -12.89 7.98
N ALA A 119 -5.12 -12.92 7.79
CA ALA A 119 -4.43 -13.85 6.90
C ALA A 119 -3.91 -15.15 7.55
N ASN A 120 -3.97 -15.30 8.88
CA ASN A 120 -3.61 -16.56 9.57
C ASN A 120 -4.84 -17.33 10.04
N SER A 121 -5.75 -17.61 9.10
CA SER A 121 -7.05 -18.26 9.37
C SER A 121 -7.01 -19.80 9.51
N ASN A 122 -5.83 -20.43 9.56
CA ASN A 122 -5.73 -21.90 9.59
C ASN A 122 -6.01 -22.55 10.96
N ALA A 123 -6.30 -21.76 12.01
CA ALA A 123 -6.78 -22.25 13.31
C ALA A 123 -8.29 -21.97 13.57
N ASP A 124 -9.01 -21.39 12.61
CA ASP A 124 -10.25 -20.63 12.87
C ASP A 124 -11.58 -21.41 12.88
N LEU A 125 -11.57 -22.74 12.94
CA LEU A 125 -12.80 -23.54 13.05
C LEU A 125 -12.84 -24.47 14.26
N ASP A 126 -11.88 -24.36 15.16
CA ASP A 126 -11.76 -25.30 16.28
C ASP A 126 -12.42 -24.80 17.56
N PHE A 127 -13.75 -24.78 17.58
CA PHE A 127 -14.53 -24.55 18.81
C PHE A 127 -14.44 -25.70 19.82
N LEU A 128 -13.70 -26.76 19.51
CA LEU A 128 -13.62 -27.95 20.33
C LEU A 128 -12.84 -27.67 21.61
N GLN A 129 -13.26 -28.36 22.67
CA GLN A 129 -12.54 -28.38 23.93
C GLN A 129 -11.65 -29.61 24.00
N THR A 130 -10.39 -29.40 24.39
CA THR A 130 -9.46 -30.48 24.75
C THR A 130 -9.48 -30.75 26.26
N ASP A 131 -8.98 -31.91 26.66
CA ASP A 131 -8.77 -32.21 28.09
C ASP A 131 -7.65 -31.32 28.64
N ALA A 132 -7.94 -30.61 29.72
CA ALA A 132 -6.99 -29.77 30.45
C ALA A 132 -6.88 -30.25 31.90
N SER A 133 -7.03 -31.57 32.12
CA SER A 133 -7.01 -32.15 33.47
C SER A 133 -5.64 -32.01 34.15
N THR A 134 -4.58 -31.74 33.38
CA THR A 134 -3.24 -31.39 33.88
C THR A 134 -3.22 -30.04 34.59
N ALA A 135 -4.14 -29.12 34.28
CA ALA A 135 -4.30 -27.88 35.04
C ALA A 135 -5.16 -28.07 36.29
N CYS A 136 -6.31 -28.73 36.16
CA CYS A 136 -7.23 -29.00 37.26
C CYS A 136 -8.21 -30.13 36.92
N LYS A 137 -8.69 -30.84 37.95
CA LYS A 137 -9.59 -31.97 37.76
C LYS A 137 -10.90 -31.57 37.04
N GLY A 138 -11.19 -32.21 35.91
CA GLY A 138 -12.42 -31.98 35.14
C GLY A 138 -12.40 -30.73 34.26
N CYS A 139 -11.24 -30.08 34.17
CA CYS A 139 -11.04 -28.90 33.37
C CYS A 139 -10.89 -29.24 31.89
N ARG A 140 -11.57 -28.45 31.06
CA ARG A 140 -11.43 -28.51 29.60
C ARG A 140 -11.19 -27.10 29.08
N ALA A 141 -10.25 -26.98 28.15
CA ALA A 141 -9.85 -25.71 27.57
C ALA A 141 -10.11 -25.70 26.06
N HIS A 142 -10.23 -24.52 25.47
CA HIS A 142 -10.28 -24.36 24.02
C HIS A 142 -9.05 -25.00 23.38
N HIS A 143 -9.21 -25.92 22.44
CA HIS A 143 -8.10 -26.72 21.90
C HIS A 143 -6.98 -25.83 21.33
N GLY A 144 -7.31 -24.86 20.48
CA GLY A 144 -6.33 -23.91 19.92
C GLY A 144 -5.56 -23.11 20.98
N PHE A 145 -6.26 -22.46 21.92
CA PHE A 145 -5.62 -21.65 22.96
C PHE A 145 -4.77 -22.51 23.90
N TRP A 146 -5.26 -23.69 24.27
CA TRP A 146 -4.54 -24.62 25.14
C TRP A 146 -3.23 -25.09 24.51
N SER A 147 -3.28 -25.56 23.26
CA SER A 147 -2.09 -26.02 22.54
C SER A 147 -1.07 -24.89 22.35
N ALA A 148 -1.53 -23.69 21.97
CA ALA A 148 -0.66 -22.53 21.77
C ALA A 148 -0.01 -22.04 23.08
N ALA A 149 -0.77 -22.02 24.18
CA ALA A 149 -0.27 -21.61 25.49
C ALA A 149 0.73 -22.64 26.05
N GLN A 150 0.42 -23.94 25.97
CA GLN A 150 1.32 -24.99 26.46
C GLN A 150 2.65 -24.98 25.71
N SER A 151 2.63 -24.93 24.37
CA SER A 151 3.87 -24.88 23.59
C SER A 151 4.69 -23.62 23.83
N ALA A 152 4.05 -22.48 24.06
CA ALA A 152 4.76 -21.27 24.47
C ALA A 152 5.36 -21.41 25.87
N MET A 153 4.59 -21.91 26.84
CA MET A 153 5.05 -22.05 28.23
C MET A 153 6.15 -23.11 28.39
N ASP A 154 6.19 -24.16 27.58
CA ASP A 154 7.30 -25.14 27.57
C ASP A 154 8.66 -24.47 27.28
N ILE A 155 8.65 -23.39 26.49
CA ILE A 155 9.85 -22.62 26.13
C ILE A 155 10.10 -21.49 27.13
N LEU A 156 9.04 -20.83 27.59
CA LEU A 156 9.13 -19.59 28.36
C LEU A 156 9.24 -19.82 29.87
N LEU A 157 8.73 -20.93 30.40
CA LEU A 157 8.77 -21.23 31.84
C LEU A 157 10.21 -21.21 32.39
N PRO A 158 11.21 -21.88 31.78
CA PRO A 158 12.59 -21.82 32.26
C PRO A 158 13.17 -20.40 32.26
N LYS A 159 12.81 -19.56 31.27
CA LYS A 159 13.28 -18.17 31.17
C LYS A 159 12.65 -17.28 32.25
N VAL A 160 11.38 -17.51 32.59
CA VAL A 160 10.71 -16.81 33.71
C VAL A 160 11.34 -17.23 35.04
N GLU A 161 11.66 -18.51 35.22
CA GLU A 161 12.34 -19.01 36.41
C GLU A 161 13.75 -18.42 36.56
N GLU A 162 14.52 -18.34 35.48
CA GLU A 162 15.84 -17.69 35.43
C GLU A 162 15.73 -16.21 35.81
N ALA A 163 14.80 -15.48 35.19
CA ALA A 163 14.56 -14.08 35.51
C ALA A 163 14.18 -13.86 36.99
N LEU A 164 13.40 -14.78 37.57
CA LEU A 164 13.03 -14.74 38.99
C LEU A 164 14.21 -15.06 39.92
N GLN A 165 15.09 -15.99 39.53
CA GLN A 165 16.29 -16.31 40.28
C GLN A 165 17.26 -15.11 40.32
N GLU A 166 17.39 -14.40 39.20
CA GLU A 166 18.20 -13.18 39.11
C GLU A 166 17.56 -11.97 39.80
N ASN A 167 16.22 -11.95 39.91
CA ASN A 167 15.44 -10.84 40.46
C ASN A 167 14.43 -11.33 41.53
N PRO A 168 14.89 -11.83 42.70
CA PRO A 168 14.03 -12.53 43.66
C PRO A 168 13.00 -11.64 44.38
N ASP A 169 13.16 -10.31 44.31
CA ASP A 169 12.22 -9.34 44.87
C ASP A 169 11.19 -8.83 43.85
N TYR A 170 11.18 -9.36 42.62
CA TYR A 170 10.25 -8.97 41.56
C TYR A 170 8.98 -9.82 41.59
N ARG A 171 7.87 -9.25 41.12
CA ARG A 171 6.57 -9.94 41.00
C ARG A 171 6.30 -10.34 39.56
N ILE A 172 5.79 -11.56 39.36
CA ILE A 172 5.43 -12.05 38.03
C ILE A 172 4.05 -11.50 37.64
N VAL A 173 3.98 -10.90 36.45
CA VAL A 173 2.74 -10.39 35.87
C VAL A 173 2.57 -10.93 34.46
N LEU A 174 1.41 -11.53 34.18
CA LEU A 174 1.02 -11.94 32.83
C LEU A 174 -0.06 -11.00 32.31
N THR A 175 0.11 -10.56 31.06
CA THR A 175 -0.80 -9.60 30.44
C THR A 175 -1.01 -9.85 28.94
N GLY A 176 -2.12 -9.37 28.41
CA GLY A 176 -2.43 -9.48 27.00
C GLY A 176 -3.85 -9.01 26.65
N HIS A 177 -4.05 -8.70 25.37
CA HIS A 177 -5.33 -8.29 24.79
C HIS A 177 -5.88 -9.34 23.83
N SER A 178 -7.20 -9.53 23.80
CA SER A 178 -7.89 -10.46 22.88
C SER A 178 -7.34 -11.90 22.99
N LEU A 179 -6.85 -12.50 21.89
CA LEU A 179 -6.14 -13.78 21.90
C LEU A 179 -4.97 -13.80 22.89
N GLY A 180 -4.17 -12.73 22.94
CA GLY A 180 -3.07 -12.60 23.90
C GLY A 180 -3.55 -12.64 25.35
N GLY A 181 -4.73 -12.09 25.64
CA GLY A 181 -5.36 -12.20 26.96
C GLY A 181 -5.81 -13.62 27.31
N ALA A 182 -6.26 -14.40 26.33
CA ALA A 182 -6.55 -15.83 26.51
C ALA A 182 -5.28 -16.63 26.80
N LEU A 183 -4.20 -16.39 26.06
CA LEU A 183 -2.90 -17.04 26.28
C LEU A 183 -2.29 -16.65 27.63
N ALA A 184 -2.36 -15.37 28.02
CA ALA A 184 -1.93 -14.90 29.34
C ALA A 184 -2.69 -15.60 30.47
N THR A 185 -4.01 -15.80 30.31
CA THR A 185 -4.83 -16.50 31.30
C THR A 185 -4.38 -17.94 31.49
N LEU A 186 -4.09 -18.65 30.40
CA LEU A 186 -3.60 -20.03 30.43
C LEU A 186 -2.17 -20.12 30.98
N GLY A 187 -1.27 -19.23 30.56
CA GLY A 187 0.09 -19.16 31.07
C GLY A 187 0.14 -18.88 32.58
N ALA A 188 -0.78 -18.04 33.09
CA ALA A 188 -0.88 -17.77 34.52
C ALA A 188 -1.28 -19.02 35.31
N VAL A 189 -2.18 -19.83 34.77
CA VAL A 189 -2.52 -21.14 35.35
C VAL A 189 -1.28 -22.05 35.38
N THR A 190 -0.52 -22.14 34.29
CA THR A 190 0.69 -22.97 34.21
C THR A 190 1.73 -22.56 35.25
N LEU A 191 2.06 -21.27 35.35
CA LEU A 191 3.03 -20.76 36.34
C LEU A 191 2.55 -20.92 37.79
N ARG A 192 1.26 -20.73 38.06
CA ARG A 192 0.69 -20.94 39.40
C ARG A 192 0.73 -22.42 39.81
N ASN A 193 0.48 -23.33 38.87
CA ASN A 193 0.60 -24.76 39.11
C ASN A 193 2.06 -25.20 39.32
N ALA A 194 3.02 -24.46 38.75
CA ALA A 194 4.45 -24.63 39.04
C ALA A 194 4.88 -24.05 40.40
N GLY A 195 3.96 -23.42 41.15
CA GLY A 195 4.21 -22.92 42.51
C GLY A 195 4.50 -21.42 42.60
N HIS A 196 4.39 -20.67 41.50
CA HIS A 196 4.63 -19.23 41.50
C HIS A 196 3.39 -18.40 41.86
N THR A 197 3.61 -17.24 42.47
CA THR A 197 2.55 -16.22 42.66
C THR A 197 2.54 -15.29 41.46
N VAL A 198 1.42 -15.26 40.71
CA VAL A 198 1.32 -14.53 39.43
C VAL A 198 0.09 -13.64 39.43
N ASP A 199 0.24 -12.35 39.13
CA ASP A 199 -0.89 -11.47 38.84
C ASP A 199 -1.24 -11.53 37.34
N LEU A 200 -2.53 -11.64 37.03
CA LEU A 200 -3.04 -11.74 35.66
C LEU A 200 -3.87 -10.50 35.32
N TYR A 201 -3.52 -9.81 34.23
CA TYR A 201 -4.30 -8.72 33.64
C TYR A 201 -4.71 -9.09 32.22
N SER A 202 -5.97 -9.47 32.02
CA SER A 202 -6.47 -9.85 30.69
C SER A 202 -7.48 -8.81 30.18
N PHE A 203 -7.22 -8.24 29.00
CA PHE A 203 -8.10 -7.25 28.38
C PHE A 203 -8.85 -7.88 27.20
N GLY A 204 -10.19 -7.90 27.26
CA GLY A 204 -11.01 -8.39 26.15
C GLY A 204 -10.83 -9.86 25.77
N ALA A 205 -10.30 -10.67 26.67
CA ALA A 205 -10.03 -12.07 26.41
C ALA A 205 -11.33 -12.88 26.20
N PRO A 206 -11.40 -13.76 25.19
CA PRO A 206 -12.48 -14.74 25.07
C PRO A 206 -12.44 -15.77 26.20
N SER A 207 -13.55 -16.48 26.41
CA SER A 207 -13.62 -17.56 27.40
C SER A 207 -12.66 -18.71 27.07
N VAL A 208 -11.76 -19.06 27.99
CA VAL A 208 -10.68 -20.02 27.70
C VAL A 208 -11.05 -21.50 27.91
N GLY A 209 -12.15 -21.80 28.61
CA GLY A 209 -12.52 -23.17 28.93
C GLY A 209 -13.92 -23.35 29.52
N ASN A 210 -14.17 -24.55 30.05
CA ASN A 210 -15.43 -24.94 30.66
C ASN A 210 -15.63 -24.32 32.06
N LYS A 211 -16.80 -24.58 32.66
CA LYS A 211 -17.15 -24.06 33.99
C LYS A 211 -16.15 -24.46 35.08
N ALA A 212 -15.69 -25.72 35.09
CA ALA A 212 -14.69 -26.19 36.05
C ALA A 212 -13.38 -25.39 35.96
N PHE A 213 -12.96 -25.05 34.74
CA PHE A 213 -11.78 -24.24 34.51
C PHE A 213 -11.97 -22.78 34.95
N ALA A 214 -13.14 -22.19 34.69
CA ALA A 214 -13.49 -20.86 35.19
C ALA A 214 -13.55 -20.81 36.73
N GLU A 215 -14.07 -21.85 37.38
CA GLU A 215 -14.07 -22.03 38.83
C GLU A 215 -12.65 -22.11 39.39
N TYR A 216 -11.79 -22.92 38.75
CA TYR A 216 -10.39 -23.05 39.13
C TYR A 216 -9.64 -21.72 39.07
N ILE A 217 -9.76 -20.98 37.96
CA ILE A 217 -9.15 -19.65 37.82
C ILE A 217 -9.66 -18.72 38.91
N THR A 218 -10.98 -18.67 39.13
CA THR A 218 -11.63 -17.79 40.12
C THR A 218 -11.17 -18.08 41.55
N GLN A 219 -10.97 -19.35 41.91
CA GLN A 219 -10.62 -19.78 43.27
C GLN A 219 -9.11 -19.73 43.55
N SER A 220 -8.28 -19.57 42.53
CA SER A 220 -6.82 -19.49 42.69
C SER A 220 -6.41 -18.34 43.61
N THR A 221 -5.66 -18.65 44.67
CA THR A 221 -5.09 -17.66 45.60
C THR A 221 -3.63 -17.31 45.29
N ALA A 222 -3.01 -17.96 44.30
CA ALA A 222 -1.62 -17.74 43.90
C ALA A 222 -1.45 -16.49 43.01
N GLY A 223 -1.80 -15.32 43.58
CA GLY A 223 -1.86 -14.03 42.90
C GLY A 223 -3.28 -13.64 42.48
N LYS A 224 -3.43 -12.50 41.81
CA LYS A 224 -4.75 -11.90 41.53
C LYS A 224 -5.19 -12.09 40.08
N ASN A 225 -6.51 -12.08 39.86
CA ASN A 225 -7.13 -12.14 38.54
C ASN A 225 -7.86 -10.84 38.23
N TYR A 226 -7.42 -10.16 37.19
CA TYR A 226 -8.07 -8.96 36.67
C TYR A 226 -8.56 -9.25 35.25
N ARG A 227 -9.84 -9.61 35.13
CA ARG A 227 -10.51 -9.78 33.83
C ARG A 227 -11.21 -8.47 33.46
N ILE A 228 -10.60 -7.70 32.57
CA ILE A 228 -11.10 -6.39 32.16
C ILE A 228 -11.91 -6.54 30.86
N THR A 229 -13.11 -5.96 30.84
CA THR A 229 -14.04 -5.91 29.69
C THR A 229 -14.51 -4.49 29.45
N HIS A 230 -14.97 -4.20 28.24
CA HIS A 230 -15.45 -2.85 27.88
C HIS A 230 -16.83 -2.88 27.26
N THR A 231 -17.74 -2.05 27.80
CA THR A 231 -19.11 -1.80 27.31
C THR A 231 -19.74 -3.06 26.70
N SER A 232 -20.00 -3.07 25.40
CA SER A 232 -20.65 -4.16 24.66
C SER A 232 -19.70 -5.01 23.80
N ASP A 233 -18.39 -5.00 24.05
CA ASP A 233 -17.39 -5.82 23.34
C ASP A 233 -17.86 -7.28 23.15
N GLU A 234 -17.90 -7.75 21.90
CA GLU A 234 -18.35 -9.09 21.53
C GLU A 234 -17.35 -10.20 21.88
N VAL A 235 -16.05 -9.94 21.83
CA VAL A 235 -15.02 -10.97 21.88
C VAL A 235 -15.02 -11.76 23.20
N PRO A 236 -15.16 -11.14 24.39
CA PRO A 236 -15.28 -11.90 25.63
C PRO A 236 -16.46 -12.88 25.64
N LYS A 237 -17.55 -12.52 24.97
CA LYS A 237 -18.87 -13.18 25.07
C LYS A 237 -19.08 -14.24 23.99
N VAL A 238 -18.33 -14.19 22.90
CA VAL A 238 -18.59 -14.97 21.68
C VAL A 238 -18.72 -16.47 21.96
N LEU A 239 -17.74 -17.09 22.65
CA LEU A 239 -17.78 -18.53 22.98
C LEU A 239 -18.86 -18.88 24.00
N PHE A 240 -19.11 -17.99 24.97
CA PHE A 240 -20.19 -18.16 25.95
C PHE A 240 -21.57 -18.16 25.27
N ARG A 241 -21.80 -17.25 24.33
CA ARG A 241 -23.05 -17.12 23.58
C ARG A 241 -23.24 -18.28 22.60
N LEU A 242 -22.22 -18.61 21.81
CA LEU A 242 -22.27 -19.72 20.84
C LEU A 242 -22.60 -21.05 21.50
N SER A 243 -22.07 -21.31 22.70
CA SER A 243 -22.37 -22.53 23.48
C SER A 243 -23.77 -22.57 24.09
N ARG A 244 -24.56 -21.49 23.99
CA ARG A 244 -25.90 -21.38 24.61
C ARG A 244 -27.02 -21.02 23.63
N GLN A 245 -26.71 -20.54 22.43
CA GLN A 245 -27.70 -20.20 21.38
C GLN A 245 -28.07 -21.41 20.51
N LYS A 246 -29.35 -21.58 20.18
CA LYS A 246 -29.80 -22.62 19.22
C LYS A 246 -29.63 -22.12 17.77
N PRO A 247 -29.23 -22.98 16.81
CA PRO A 247 -28.95 -24.42 16.94
C PRO A 247 -27.52 -24.75 17.44
N LEU A 248 -26.65 -23.76 17.55
CA LEU A 248 -25.20 -23.91 17.78
C LEU A 248 -24.82 -24.57 19.11
N LYS A 249 -25.67 -24.51 20.14
CA LYS A 249 -25.52 -25.22 21.42
C LYS A 249 -25.34 -26.74 21.28
N LEU A 250 -25.79 -27.34 20.17
CA LEU A 250 -25.58 -28.76 19.88
C LEU A 250 -24.17 -29.08 19.36
N LEU A 251 -23.45 -28.07 18.87
CA LEU A 251 -22.14 -28.21 18.21
C LEU A 251 -21.00 -27.58 19.03
N VAL A 252 -21.30 -26.56 19.84
CA VAL A 252 -20.29 -25.82 20.61
C VAL A 252 -20.34 -26.24 22.08
N PRO A 253 -19.25 -26.81 22.64
CA PRO A 253 -19.15 -27.17 24.05
C PRO A 253 -19.35 -25.97 24.99
N GLU A 254 -19.75 -26.22 26.24
CA GLU A 254 -19.99 -25.14 27.21
C GLU A 254 -18.71 -24.39 27.58
N TYR A 255 -18.65 -23.09 27.27
CA TYR A 255 -17.61 -22.17 27.73
C TYR A 255 -18.12 -21.27 28.86
N SER A 256 -17.24 -20.91 29.80
CA SER A 256 -17.57 -20.03 30.94
C SER A 256 -16.49 -18.98 31.20
N GLN A 257 -16.90 -17.84 31.75
CA GLN A 257 -16.03 -16.72 32.13
C GLN A 257 -15.75 -16.73 33.65
N SER A 258 -14.48 -16.58 34.01
CA SER A 258 -14.03 -16.47 35.40
C SER A 258 -14.40 -15.12 36.05
N SER A 259 -14.30 -15.09 37.38
CA SER A 259 -14.60 -13.94 38.24
C SER A 259 -13.34 -13.45 38.98
N PRO A 260 -13.24 -12.17 39.40
CA PRO A 260 -14.16 -11.06 39.10
C PRO A 260 -13.96 -10.43 37.72
N GLU A 261 -15.02 -9.81 37.20
CA GLU A 261 -14.97 -8.92 36.03
C GLU A 261 -14.74 -7.48 36.48
N TYR A 262 -13.91 -6.74 35.75
CA TYR A 262 -13.75 -5.30 35.85
C TYR A 262 -14.31 -4.67 34.58
N TRP A 263 -15.59 -4.30 34.64
CA TRP A 263 -16.34 -3.85 33.47
C TRP A 263 -16.26 -2.33 33.34
N ILE A 264 -15.61 -1.85 32.28
CA ILE A 264 -15.50 -0.45 31.92
C ILE A 264 -16.80 -0.01 31.25
N THR A 265 -17.39 1.08 31.74
CA THR A 265 -18.70 1.60 31.32
C THR A 265 -18.66 2.94 30.60
N SER A 266 -17.50 3.62 30.58
CA SER A 266 -17.29 4.82 29.76
C SER A 266 -17.36 4.47 28.26
N PRO A 267 -17.75 5.40 27.37
CA PRO A 267 -17.71 5.18 25.93
C PRO A 267 -16.28 5.04 25.36
N ASN A 268 -16.19 4.57 24.11
CA ASN A 268 -14.97 4.63 23.30
C ASN A 268 -14.45 6.08 23.19
N GLY A 269 -13.13 6.27 23.14
CA GLY A 269 -12.52 7.60 23.02
C GLY A 269 -12.46 8.40 24.32
N VAL A 270 -13.04 7.91 25.42
CA VAL A 270 -13.09 8.61 26.72
C VAL A 270 -12.07 7.99 27.67
N SER A 271 -11.28 8.84 28.34
CA SER A 271 -10.34 8.42 29.38
C SER A 271 -11.10 7.79 30.57
N VAL A 272 -10.73 6.57 30.93
CA VAL A 272 -11.39 5.80 31.98
C VAL A 272 -11.04 6.35 33.35
N THR A 273 -12.06 6.63 34.17
CA THR A 273 -11.90 6.98 35.58
C THR A 273 -12.27 5.82 36.50
N LYS A 274 -11.90 5.90 37.78
CA LYS A 274 -12.19 4.84 38.76
C LYS A 274 -13.69 4.55 38.94
N SER A 275 -14.55 5.54 38.69
CA SER A 275 -16.01 5.41 38.77
C SER A 275 -16.63 4.76 37.53
N ASP A 276 -15.87 4.67 36.43
CA ASP A 276 -16.33 4.06 35.18
C ASP A 276 -16.14 2.54 35.19
N ILE A 277 -15.42 1.98 36.18
CA ILE A 277 -15.13 0.55 36.29
C ILE A 277 -16.00 -0.07 37.38
N GLN A 278 -16.84 -1.02 36.98
CA GLN A 278 -17.70 -1.78 37.89
C GLN A 278 -17.13 -3.17 38.12
N VAL A 279 -16.93 -3.55 39.38
CA VAL A 279 -16.49 -4.91 39.75
C VAL A 279 -17.70 -5.84 39.83
N ILE A 280 -17.74 -6.86 38.97
CA ILE A 280 -18.81 -7.85 38.92
C ILE A 280 -18.28 -9.20 39.41
N GLU A 281 -18.79 -9.65 40.55
CA GLU A 281 -18.43 -10.95 41.14
C GLU A 281 -19.39 -12.06 40.71
N GLY A 282 -18.90 -13.29 40.62
CA GLY A 282 -19.63 -14.46 40.15
C GLY A 282 -19.23 -14.89 38.74
N ILE A 283 -19.12 -16.20 38.55
CA ILE A 283 -18.84 -16.84 37.25
C ILE A 283 -20.06 -16.68 36.35
N ASN A 284 -19.82 -16.34 35.07
CA ASN A 284 -20.88 -16.09 34.09
C ASN A 284 -21.91 -15.03 34.53
N ASN A 285 -21.49 -14.01 35.29
CA ASN A 285 -22.41 -12.97 35.75
C ASN A 285 -22.78 -12.01 34.60
N GLU A 286 -24.07 -11.96 34.26
CA GLU A 286 -24.61 -11.13 33.19
C GLU A 286 -24.83 -9.65 33.57
N ALA A 287 -24.48 -9.23 34.79
CA ALA A 287 -24.54 -7.82 35.18
C ALA A 287 -23.49 -6.93 34.48
N GLY A 288 -22.43 -7.54 33.91
CA GLY A 288 -21.34 -6.86 33.19
C GLY A 288 -21.46 -6.95 31.67
N ASN A 289 -20.31 -7.01 30.98
CA ASN A 289 -20.22 -7.12 29.53
C ASN A 289 -21.06 -8.29 28.99
N LEU A 290 -21.06 -9.43 29.69
CA LEU A 290 -21.74 -10.66 29.28
C LEU A 290 -23.25 -10.49 28.99
N GLY A 291 -23.96 -9.66 29.77
CA GLY A 291 -25.40 -9.43 29.61
C GLY A 291 -25.78 -8.29 28.65
N THR A 292 -24.80 -7.60 28.06
CA THR A 292 -25.09 -6.62 27.00
C THR A 292 -25.70 -7.31 25.79
N LYS A 293 -26.66 -6.66 25.11
CA LYS A 293 -27.39 -7.25 23.98
C LYS A 293 -26.78 -6.95 22.62
N GLU A 294 -26.00 -5.89 22.53
CA GLU A 294 -25.36 -5.46 21.29
C GLU A 294 -24.26 -6.44 20.89
N VAL A 295 -24.12 -6.62 19.57
CA VAL A 295 -23.09 -7.43 18.91
C VAL A 295 -22.21 -6.46 18.13
N THR A 296 -21.14 -5.98 18.76
CA THR A 296 -20.21 -5.02 18.17
C THR A 296 -18.77 -5.33 18.57
N MET A 297 -17.85 -5.10 17.64
CA MET A 297 -16.40 -5.18 17.89
C MET A 297 -15.77 -3.82 18.18
N GLU A 298 -16.52 -2.73 18.01
CA GLU A 298 -15.99 -1.37 18.20
C GLU A 298 -15.35 -1.18 19.59
N PRO A 299 -15.97 -1.65 20.70
CA PRO A 299 -15.37 -1.51 22.01
C PRO A 299 -14.18 -2.44 22.26
N HIS A 300 -14.00 -3.48 21.44
CA HIS A 300 -12.88 -4.42 21.58
C HIS A 300 -11.52 -3.73 21.45
N GLY A 301 -11.54 -2.57 20.81
CA GLY A 301 -10.40 -1.73 20.62
C GLY A 301 -10.11 -0.68 21.67
N TRP A 302 -10.96 -0.54 22.68
CA TRP A 302 -10.84 0.56 23.62
C TRP A 302 -10.96 0.00 25.03
N TYR A 303 -9.94 0.17 25.85
CA TYR A 303 -9.94 -0.26 27.25
C TYR A 303 -9.54 0.92 28.12
N MET A 304 -8.29 0.97 28.59
CA MET A 304 -7.76 2.15 29.29
C MET A 304 -7.21 3.23 28.34
N GLY A 305 -7.24 2.92 27.03
CA GLY A 305 -6.82 3.70 25.88
C GLY A 305 -7.13 2.85 24.64
N ASN A 306 -6.71 3.28 23.45
CA ASN A 306 -7.00 2.53 22.23
C ASN A 306 -6.11 1.27 22.11
N THR A 307 -6.60 0.12 22.56
CA THR A 307 -5.89 -1.16 22.42
C THR A 307 -6.10 -1.84 21.06
N SER A 308 -7.11 -1.44 20.25
CA SER A 308 -7.25 -1.84 18.83
C SER A 308 -6.32 -1.08 17.93
N VAL A 309 -5.83 0.04 18.41
CA VAL A 309 -4.70 0.71 17.83
C VAL A 309 -3.54 -0.24 18.14
N GLU A 310 -3.31 -1.13 17.16
CA GLU A 310 -2.26 -0.76 16.23
C GLU A 310 -2.15 0.78 16.31
N SER A 311 -1.21 1.28 17.10
CA SER A 311 -0.29 2.13 16.39
C SER A 311 0.20 1.14 15.35
N ALA A 312 -0.54 1.11 14.23
CA ALA A 312 -0.02 1.35 12.95
C ALA A 312 1.35 1.90 13.22
N ALA A 313 2.33 0.99 13.40
CA ALA A 313 3.70 1.39 13.54
C ALA A 313 3.81 2.43 12.44
N TYR A 314 4.15 3.66 12.83
CA TYR A 314 4.09 4.76 11.88
C TYR A 314 4.76 4.27 10.61
N TYR A 315 4.21 4.61 9.44
CA TYR A 315 4.61 4.04 8.16
C TYR A 315 6.11 3.71 8.13
N ASN A 316 6.46 2.47 7.79
CA ASN A 316 7.82 2.03 7.61
C ASN A 316 8.43 2.77 6.43
N LEU A 317 9.03 3.92 6.73
CA LEU A 317 9.75 4.75 5.78
C LEU A 317 11.23 4.38 5.67
N GLY A 318 11.63 3.25 6.26
CA GLY A 318 13.02 2.82 6.33
C GLY A 318 13.86 3.58 7.34
N SER A 319 15.18 3.52 7.17
CA SER A 319 16.17 3.94 8.16
C SER A 319 16.98 5.17 7.77
N HIS A 320 16.64 5.86 6.68
CA HIS A 320 17.30 7.11 6.32
C HIS A 320 16.91 8.21 7.31
N ARG A 321 17.85 9.08 7.67
CA ARG A 321 17.60 10.22 8.56
C ARG A 321 18.56 11.35 8.24
N ARG A 322 18.07 12.59 8.39
CA ARG A 322 18.88 13.81 8.33
C ARG A 322 18.85 14.48 9.69
N SER A 323 20.02 14.57 10.33
CA SER A 323 20.13 15.32 11.59
C SER A 323 19.94 16.80 11.32
N VAL A 324 19.14 17.47 12.14
CA VAL A 324 18.91 18.91 12.08
C VAL A 324 19.16 19.57 13.42
N THR A 325 19.39 20.87 13.41
CA THR A 325 19.56 21.65 14.64
C THR A 325 18.25 21.72 15.41
N THR A 326 18.10 20.82 16.38
CA THR A 326 17.02 20.79 17.36
C THR A 326 17.50 20.06 18.62
N SER A 327 16.97 20.43 19.78
CA SER A 327 17.15 19.69 21.03
C SER A 327 15.98 18.76 21.34
N SER A 328 14.95 18.72 20.49
CA SER A 328 13.73 17.93 20.67
C SER A 328 13.82 16.62 19.87
N PRO A 329 13.94 15.45 20.53
CA PRO A 329 13.92 14.17 19.85
C PRO A 329 12.65 13.96 19.02
N GLU A 330 11.51 14.48 19.49
CA GLU A 330 10.23 14.41 18.80
C GLU A 330 10.24 15.26 17.52
N ALA A 331 10.79 16.49 17.57
CA ALA A 331 10.93 17.32 16.39
C ALA A 331 11.86 16.67 15.36
N GLN A 332 12.98 16.08 15.80
CA GLN A 332 13.90 15.34 14.92
C GLN A 332 13.23 14.13 14.27
N LEU A 333 12.40 13.38 15.02
CA LEU A 333 11.63 12.25 14.50
C LEU A 333 10.64 12.69 13.41
N TRP A 334 9.84 13.71 13.70
CA TRP A 334 8.86 14.23 12.74
C TRP A 334 9.51 14.89 11.53
N PHE A 335 10.65 15.55 11.70
CA PHE A 335 11.45 16.06 10.58
C PHE A 335 11.90 14.91 9.67
N ASN A 336 12.46 13.83 10.23
CA ASN A 336 12.89 12.66 9.44
C ASN A 336 11.73 12.03 8.66
N ARG A 337 10.57 11.88 9.30
CA ARG A 337 9.35 11.38 8.65
C ARG A 337 8.92 12.29 7.50
N GLY A 338 8.88 13.60 7.73
CA GLY A 338 8.52 14.58 6.71
C GLY A 338 9.48 14.58 5.53
N PHE A 339 10.77 14.44 5.82
CA PHE A 339 11.82 14.42 4.80
C PHE A 339 11.74 13.17 3.90
N LEU A 340 11.49 12.00 4.50
CA LEU A 340 11.26 10.76 3.75
C LEU A 340 9.97 10.78 2.92
N TRP A 341 8.89 11.37 3.44
CA TRP A 341 7.68 11.58 2.67
C TRP A 341 7.86 12.57 1.52
N ALA A 342 8.68 13.61 1.72
CA ALA A 342 9.01 14.57 0.67
C ALA A 342 9.79 13.89 -0.45
N TYR A 343 10.80 13.06 -0.13
CA TYR A 343 11.46 12.23 -1.12
C TYR A 343 10.49 11.27 -1.80
N SER A 344 9.54 10.71 -1.07
CA SER A 344 8.50 9.82 -1.60
C SER A 344 7.40 10.51 -2.41
N PHE A 345 7.52 11.82 -2.62
CA PHE A 345 6.52 12.66 -3.29
C PHE A 345 5.11 12.62 -2.67
N ASN A 346 4.97 12.19 -1.41
CA ASN A 346 3.75 12.43 -0.63
C ASN A 346 3.88 13.77 0.11
N HIS A 347 3.80 14.85 -0.67
CA HIS A 347 4.10 16.21 -0.21
C HIS A 347 3.16 16.70 0.90
N ASP A 348 1.90 16.28 0.92
CA ASP A 348 0.96 16.69 1.95
C ASP A 348 1.24 16.01 3.29
N GLU A 349 1.57 14.71 3.29
CA GLU A 349 2.01 14.04 4.52
C GLU A 349 3.38 14.56 4.97
N ALA A 350 4.27 14.87 4.03
CA ALA A 350 5.54 15.53 4.33
C ALA A 350 5.32 16.85 5.06
N GLN A 351 4.44 17.71 4.53
CA GLN A 351 4.08 18.98 5.14
C GLN A 351 3.50 18.80 6.54
N ARG A 352 2.54 17.87 6.73
CA ARG A 352 1.97 17.57 8.06
C ARG A 352 3.03 17.14 9.06
N CYS A 353 3.99 16.32 8.62
CA CYS A 353 5.11 15.91 9.46
C CYS A 353 6.01 17.09 9.84
N PHE A 354 6.32 17.98 8.90
CA PHE A 354 7.10 19.18 9.21
C PHE A 354 6.35 20.14 10.12
N GLU A 355 5.03 20.31 9.94
CA GLU A 355 4.18 21.09 10.84
C GLU A 355 4.22 20.50 12.27
N ARG A 356 4.07 19.18 12.44
CA ARG A 356 4.26 18.51 13.73
C ARG A 356 5.66 18.72 14.32
N ALA A 357 6.70 18.72 13.48
CA ALA A 357 8.05 19.02 13.95
C ALA A 357 8.14 20.45 14.52
N THR A 358 7.47 21.44 13.91
CA THR A 358 7.40 22.81 14.45
C THR A 358 6.59 22.93 15.74
N GLU A 359 5.59 22.06 15.95
CA GLU A 359 4.82 22.01 17.20
C GLU A 359 5.69 21.50 18.37
N HIS A 360 6.55 20.51 18.11
CA HIS A 360 7.46 19.94 19.10
C HIS A 360 8.72 20.79 19.33
N ASP A 361 9.20 21.53 18.33
CA ASP A 361 10.25 22.54 18.49
C ASP A 361 10.00 23.77 17.60
N PRO A 362 9.39 24.83 18.16
CA PRO A 362 9.13 26.08 17.44
C PRO A 362 10.38 26.88 17.03
N LYS A 363 11.58 26.42 17.42
CA LYS A 363 12.88 27.00 17.03
C LYS A 363 13.61 26.17 15.96
N CYS A 364 13.09 25.02 15.56
CA CYS A 364 13.69 24.18 14.52
C CYS A 364 13.56 24.85 13.14
N ALA A 365 14.59 25.58 12.72
CA ALA A 365 14.60 26.31 11.45
C ALA A 365 14.34 25.39 10.24
N MET A 366 14.90 24.17 10.27
CA MET A 366 14.74 23.20 9.20
C MET A 366 13.33 22.62 9.09
N ALA A 367 12.55 22.56 10.18
CA ALA A 367 11.15 22.15 10.10
C ALA A 367 10.34 23.15 9.24
N PHE A 368 10.56 24.46 9.42
CA PHE A 368 9.95 25.49 8.58
C PHE A 368 10.45 25.45 7.13
N TRP A 369 11.75 25.20 6.91
CA TRP A 369 12.27 24.93 5.58
C TRP A 369 11.57 23.74 4.91
N GLY A 370 11.34 22.66 5.66
CA GLY A 370 10.67 21.45 5.19
C GLY A 370 9.23 21.72 4.75
N ILE A 371 8.49 22.56 5.47
CA ILE A 371 7.15 23.01 5.05
C ILE A 371 7.21 23.68 3.68
N ALA A 372 8.13 24.64 3.49
CA ALA A 372 8.28 25.35 2.22
C ALA A 372 8.73 24.43 1.08
N TYR A 373 9.64 23.50 1.35
CA TYR A 373 10.10 22.51 0.37
C TYR A 373 8.96 21.58 -0.05
N ALA A 374 8.19 21.07 0.91
CA ALA A 374 7.09 20.14 0.66
C ALA A 374 5.96 20.75 -0.18
N VAL A 375 5.56 22.01 0.08
CA VAL A 375 4.47 22.66 -0.69
C VAL A 375 4.91 23.13 -2.08
N GLY A 376 6.21 23.23 -2.32
CA GLY A 376 6.78 23.68 -3.59
C GLY A 376 6.57 22.70 -4.75
N PRO A 377 7.00 23.09 -5.96
CA PRO A 377 6.98 22.18 -7.10
C PRO A 377 8.00 21.06 -6.91
N ASN A 378 7.78 19.96 -7.61
CA ASN A 378 8.69 18.82 -7.70
C ASN A 378 8.74 18.32 -9.16
N TYR A 379 9.51 17.26 -9.42
CA TYR A 379 9.65 16.68 -10.76
C TYR A 379 8.31 16.27 -11.40
N ASN A 380 7.36 15.75 -10.63
CA ASN A 380 6.07 15.27 -11.09
C ASN A 380 4.95 16.33 -11.06
N LYS A 381 4.97 17.27 -10.09
CA LYS A 381 4.10 18.45 -10.07
C LYS A 381 4.95 19.70 -10.28
N ALA A 382 5.33 19.95 -11.52
CA ALA A 382 6.03 21.17 -11.92
C ALA A 382 5.09 22.39 -11.91
N TRP A 383 5.65 23.61 -11.86
CA TRP A 383 4.85 24.84 -11.70
C TRP A 383 3.69 25.03 -12.70
N HIS A 384 3.84 24.55 -13.92
CA HIS A 384 2.80 24.69 -14.94
C HIS A 384 1.53 23.87 -14.65
N PHE A 385 1.59 22.89 -13.75
CA PHE A 385 0.43 22.13 -13.27
C PHE A 385 -0.25 22.77 -12.05
N PHE A 386 0.28 23.86 -11.50
CA PHE A 386 -0.41 24.62 -10.46
C PHE A 386 -1.37 25.59 -11.13
N ASP A 387 -2.66 25.47 -10.81
CA ASP A 387 -3.66 26.48 -11.15
C ASP A 387 -3.42 27.78 -10.37
N MET A 388 -4.18 28.83 -10.67
CA MET A 388 -3.96 30.15 -10.07
C MET A 388 -4.18 30.15 -8.54
N ALA A 389 -5.19 29.41 -8.05
CA ALA A 389 -5.48 29.33 -6.62
C ALA A 389 -4.38 28.53 -5.89
N ASP A 390 -3.98 27.40 -6.48
CA ASP A 390 -2.87 26.55 -6.04
C ASP A 390 -1.57 27.36 -5.93
N ARG A 391 -1.23 28.15 -6.96
CA ARG A 391 -0.03 29.01 -6.95
C ARG A 391 -0.08 30.02 -5.81
N GLN A 392 -1.20 30.72 -5.65
CA GLN A 392 -1.32 31.75 -4.64
C GLN A 392 -1.20 31.17 -3.21
N HIS A 393 -1.86 30.03 -2.96
CA HIS A 393 -1.76 29.34 -1.68
C HIS A 393 -0.34 28.85 -1.41
N THR A 394 0.28 28.19 -2.40
CA THR A 394 1.63 27.63 -2.31
C THR A 394 2.67 28.72 -2.03
N VAL A 395 2.68 29.78 -2.84
CA VAL A 395 3.65 30.88 -2.70
C VAL A 395 3.51 31.55 -1.34
N LYS A 396 2.27 31.84 -0.90
CA LYS A 396 2.04 32.43 0.41
C LYS A 396 2.59 31.54 1.52
N LYS A 397 2.22 30.26 1.54
CA LYS A 397 2.61 29.31 2.59
C LYS A 397 4.13 29.10 2.62
N ALA A 398 4.76 28.93 1.46
CA ALA A 398 6.20 28.79 1.36
C ALA A 398 6.95 30.04 1.86
N ASN A 399 6.51 31.24 1.48
CA ASN A 399 7.12 32.49 1.93
C ASN A 399 6.96 32.72 3.44
N ASP A 400 5.77 32.42 3.99
CA ASP A 400 5.52 32.52 5.44
C ASP A 400 6.47 31.58 6.21
N ALA A 401 6.63 30.34 5.74
CA ALA A 401 7.52 29.35 6.35
C ALA A 401 9.01 29.73 6.17
N LEU A 402 9.44 30.18 4.99
CA LEU A 402 10.83 30.58 4.73
C LEU A 402 11.24 31.83 5.51
N THR A 403 10.31 32.77 5.72
CA THR A 403 10.55 33.94 6.58
C THR A 403 10.87 33.45 7.98
N ARG A 404 10.05 32.53 8.53
CA ARG A 404 10.28 31.96 9.85
C ARG A 404 11.57 31.14 9.94
N ALA A 405 11.87 30.34 8.92
CA ALA A 405 13.13 29.59 8.84
C ALA A 405 14.35 30.54 8.87
N THR A 406 14.28 31.65 8.14
CA THR A 406 15.36 32.66 8.06
C THR A 406 15.58 33.36 9.40
N GLU A 407 14.51 33.72 10.11
CA GLU A 407 14.59 34.32 11.45
C GLU A 407 15.29 33.41 12.47
N LEU A 408 15.08 32.09 12.35
CA LEU A 408 15.62 31.08 13.25
C LEU A 408 16.99 30.54 12.81
N ALA A 409 17.46 30.90 11.62
CA ALA A 409 18.65 30.34 11.01
C ALA A 409 19.96 30.70 11.75
N SER A 410 19.96 31.70 12.64
CA SER A 410 21.16 32.12 13.39
C SER A 410 21.77 30.99 14.21
N ASP A 411 20.93 30.11 14.75
CA ASP A 411 21.33 29.02 15.64
C ASP A 411 21.60 27.72 14.85
N ALA A 412 21.23 27.67 13.56
CA ALA A 412 21.38 26.51 12.69
C ALA A 412 22.83 26.31 12.22
N THR A 413 23.18 25.10 11.78
CA THR A 413 24.49 24.78 11.20
C THR A 413 24.75 25.54 9.89
N PRO A 414 26.02 25.70 9.46
CA PRO A 414 26.34 26.37 8.20
C PRO A 414 25.62 25.81 6.96
N VAL A 415 25.48 24.48 6.84
CA VAL A 415 24.80 23.85 5.71
C VAL A 415 23.29 24.13 5.72
N GLU A 416 22.64 24.10 6.88
CA GLU A 416 21.22 24.41 7.03
C GLU A 416 20.91 25.86 6.65
N ARG A 417 21.75 26.82 7.06
CA ARG A 417 21.59 28.22 6.68
C ARG A 417 21.65 28.44 5.16
N GLU A 418 22.58 27.77 4.49
CA GLU A 418 22.71 27.88 3.03
C GLU A 418 21.56 27.17 2.30
N LEU A 419 21.06 26.03 2.81
CA LEU A 419 19.86 25.37 2.28
C LEU A 419 18.59 26.24 2.42
N ILE A 420 18.41 26.90 3.57
CA ILE A 420 17.32 27.84 3.81
C ILE A 420 17.37 28.99 2.80
N LYS A 421 18.54 29.60 2.67
CA LYS A 421 18.77 30.71 1.74
C LYS A 421 18.54 30.30 0.29
N ALA A 422 19.05 29.13 -0.13
CA ALA A 422 18.88 28.66 -1.50
C ALA A 422 17.41 28.46 -1.87
N LEU A 423 16.60 27.88 -0.97
CA LEU A 423 15.19 27.60 -1.25
C LEU A 423 14.34 28.87 -1.48
N THR A 424 14.74 30.02 -0.93
CA THR A 424 14.04 31.29 -1.22
C THR A 424 14.03 31.67 -2.70
N ALA A 425 15.03 31.23 -3.49
CA ALA A 425 15.09 31.52 -4.92
C ALA A 425 14.01 30.78 -5.72
N ARG A 426 13.36 29.76 -5.13
CA ARG A 426 12.33 28.95 -5.77
C ARG A 426 10.94 29.59 -5.72
N PHE A 427 10.74 30.61 -4.87
CA PHE A 427 9.44 31.23 -4.65
C PHE A 427 9.48 32.75 -4.95
N PRO A 428 8.49 33.27 -5.68
CA PRO A 428 8.38 34.71 -5.91
C PRO A 428 7.72 35.39 -4.69
N PRO A 429 7.77 36.73 -4.59
CA PRO A 429 6.97 37.46 -3.60
C PRO A 429 5.46 37.19 -3.76
N SER A 430 4.74 37.08 -2.64
CA SER A 430 3.30 36.72 -2.62
C SER A 430 2.39 37.74 -3.31
N ASP A 431 2.82 38.99 -3.44
CA ASP A 431 2.12 40.07 -4.15
C ASP A 431 2.49 40.16 -5.64
N LYS A 432 3.47 39.37 -6.11
CA LYS A 432 4.04 39.42 -7.46
C LYS A 432 4.33 38.02 -8.01
N ILE A 433 3.29 37.21 -8.14
CA ILE A 433 3.39 35.87 -8.74
C ILE A 433 3.40 36.02 -10.28
N PRO A 434 4.47 35.60 -10.99
CA PRO A 434 4.52 35.66 -12.44
C PRO A 434 3.62 34.60 -13.10
N SER A 435 3.23 34.85 -14.35
CA SER A 435 2.45 33.89 -15.15
C SER A 435 3.29 32.67 -15.56
N ASP A 436 4.56 32.90 -15.92
CA ASP A 436 5.57 31.87 -16.13
C ASP A 436 6.48 31.76 -14.90
N MET A 437 6.41 30.60 -14.24
CA MET A 437 7.18 30.27 -13.05
C MET A 437 8.44 29.46 -13.37
N GLY A 438 8.62 29.00 -14.62
CA GLY A 438 9.78 28.20 -15.02
C GLY A 438 11.16 28.83 -14.74
N PRO A 439 11.34 30.17 -14.81
CA PRO A 439 12.58 30.81 -14.37
C PRO A 439 12.97 30.56 -12.91
N LEU A 440 12.01 30.23 -12.04
CA LEU A 440 12.26 29.99 -10.61
C LEU A 440 12.95 28.65 -10.34
N ASP A 441 12.67 27.61 -11.12
CA ASP A 441 13.39 26.33 -11.00
C ASP A 441 14.87 26.50 -11.39
N ARG A 442 15.14 27.30 -12.44
CA ARG A 442 16.52 27.69 -12.81
C ARG A 442 17.19 28.52 -11.71
N ALA A 443 16.47 29.45 -11.10
CA ALA A 443 16.99 30.26 -10.01
C ALA A 443 17.33 29.41 -8.77
N TYR A 444 16.48 28.44 -8.43
CA TYR A 444 16.74 27.50 -7.34
C TYR A 444 17.94 26.59 -7.62
N ALA A 445 18.04 26.01 -8.82
CA ALA A 445 19.20 25.21 -9.21
C ALA A 445 20.50 26.04 -9.17
N ALA A 446 20.45 27.29 -9.63
CA ALA A 446 21.59 28.20 -9.55
C ALA A 446 21.98 28.53 -8.09
N ALA A 447 21.01 28.67 -7.20
CA ALA A 447 21.24 28.92 -5.78
C ALA A 447 21.74 27.69 -5.02
N MET A 448 21.33 26.48 -5.41
CA MET A 448 21.80 25.22 -4.82
C MET A 448 23.22 24.85 -5.27
N ARG A 449 23.66 25.28 -6.45
CA ARG A 449 25.00 24.99 -6.98
C ARG A 449 26.16 25.36 -6.03
N PRO A 450 26.25 26.59 -5.49
CA PRO A 450 27.29 26.92 -4.51
C PRO A 450 27.15 26.14 -3.20
N VAL A 451 25.93 25.74 -2.80
CA VAL A 451 25.71 24.87 -1.63
C VAL A 451 26.32 23.49 -1.87
N TYR A 452 26.03 22.88 -3.02
CA TYR A 452 26.64 21.61 -3.41
C TYR A 452 28.16 21.70 -3.51
N GLN A 453 28.72 22.77 -4.09
CA GLN A 453 30.17 22.96 -4.18
C GLN A 453 30.85 23.04 -2.80
N ALA A 454 30.18 23.62 -1.79
CA ALA A 454 30.70 23.72 -0.44
C ALA A 454 30.51 22.43 0.39
N TYR A 455 29.46 21.65 0.11
CA TYR A 455 29.04 20.51 0.92
C TYR A 455 28.82 19.23 0.08
N SER A 456 29.66 18.98 -0.92
CA SER A 456 29.49 17.88 -1.90
C SER A 456 29.58 16.46 -1.32
N SER A 457 29.98 16.32 -0.06
CA SER A 457 29.98 15.05 0.69
C SER A 457 28.70 14.84 1.53
N ASP A 458 27.84 15.86 1.66
CA ASP A 458 26.51 15.72 2.27
C ASP A 458 25.55 15.13 1.21
N LEU A 459 25.15 13.88 1.43
CA LEU A 459 24.34 13.11 0.49
C LEU A 459 22.94 13.72 0.25
N ASP A 460 22.34 14.38 1.25
CA ASP A 460 21.05 15.03 1.03
C ASP A 460 21.23 16.33 0.23
N VAL A 461 22.37 17.03 0.38
CA VAL A 461 22.68 18.22 -0.44
C VAL A 461 22.88 17.83 -1.91
N SER A 462 23.57 16.73 -2.19
CA SER A 462 23.69 16.22 -3.56
C SER A 462 22.34 15.80 -4.15
N ALA A 463 21.47 15.16 -3.35
CA ALA A 463 20.13 14.79 -3.78
C ALA A 463 19.27 16.03 -4.12
N LEU A 464 19.24 17.03 -3.21
CA LEU A 464 18.49 18.28 -3.41
C LEU A 464 19.00 19.07 -4.62
N PHE A 465 20.32 19.11 -4.85
CA PHE A 465 20.88 19.78 -6.03
C PHE A 465 20.57 19.01 -7.33
N GLY A 466 20.69 17.69 -7.32
CA GLY A 466 20.30 16.84 -8.45
C GLY A 466 18.83 17.01 -8.83
N GLU A 467 17.93 17.02 -7.84
CA GLU A 467 16.50 17.28 -8.06
C GLU A 467 16.27 18.69 -8.64
N ALA A 468 16.93 19.72 -8.09
CA ALA A 468 16.80 21.09 -8.58
C ALA A 468 17.19 21.23 -10.06
N LEU A 469 18.26 20.53 -10.48
CA LEU A 469 18.67 20.47 -11.89
C LEU A 469 17.64 19.73 -12.76
N MET A 470 17.10 18.60 -12.28
CA MET A 470 16.08 17.84 -13.00
C MET A 470 14.77 18.63 -13.18
N CYS A 471 14.40 19.47 -12.20
CA CYS A 471 13.22 20.32 -12.26
C CYS A 471 13.31 21.45 -13.30
N ILE A 472 14.46 21.66 -13.97
CA ILE A 472 14.58 22.62 -15.07
C ILE A 472 13.81 22.14 -16.32
N SER A 473 13.78 20.82 -16.57
CA SER A 473 13.03 20.22 -17.69
C SER A 473 12.35 18.91 -17.27
N PRO A 474 11.36 18.97 -16.37
CA PRO A 474 10.66 17.79 -15.86
C PRO A 474 10.05 17.00 -17.00
N ARG A 475 10.23 15.67 -16.99
CA ARG A 475 9.81 14.73 -18.06
C ARG A 475 10.34 15.06 -19.47
N GLY A 476 11.40 15.85 -19.53
CA GLY A 476 12.10 16.25 -20.76
C GLY A 476 13.60 16.29 -20.53
N LEU A 477 14.14 15.22 -19.92
CA LEU A 477 15.57 15.08 -19.60
C LEU A 477 16.34 14.44 -20.76
N TRP A 478 15.67 13.62 -21.57
CA TRP A 478 16.27 13.00 -22.76
C TRP A 478 15.37 13.22 -23.96
N ASP A 479 15.99 13.44 -25.11
CA ASP A 479 15.31 13.45 -26.39
C ASP A 479 15.08 12.00 -26.86
N LEU A 480 13.81 11.61 -27.04
CA LEU A 480 13.46 10.22 -27.34
C LEU A 480 13.97 9.75 -28.70
N ASP A 481 14.08 10.65 -29.69
CA ASP A 481 14.46 10.32 -31.06
C ASP A 481 15.98 10.18 -31.22
N THR A 482 16.74 11.10 -30.62
CA THR A 482 18.20 11.14 -30.73
C THR A 482 18.91 10.40 -29.59
N GLY A 483 18.20 10.14 -28.48
CA GLY A 483 18.76 9.53 -27.27
C GLY A 483 19.74 10.43 -26.52
N LYS A 484 19.82 11.73 -26.84
CA LYS A 484 20.74 12.68 -26.20
C LYS A 484 20.10 13.34 -24.98
N PRO A 485 20.88 13.71 -23.94
CA PRO A 485 20.40 14.56 -22.87
C PRO A 485 19.87 15.89 -23.41
N SER A 486 18.78 16.40 -22.85
CA SER A 486 18.11 17.61 -23.31
C SER A 486 18.85 18.91 -22.97
N GLY A 487 19.86 18.86 -22.10
CA GLY A 487 20.75 19.99 -21.81
C GLY A 487 21.81 19.71 -20.76
N ASP A 488 22.70 20.67 -20.53
CA ASP A 488 23.82 20.57 -19.59
C ASP A 488 23.36 20.28 -18.16
N HIS A 489 22.18 20.77 -17.76
CA HIS A 489 21.58 20.48 -16.46
C HIS A 489 21.26 19.00 -16.27
N THR A 490 20.90 18.29 -17.34
CA THR A 490 20.66 16.84 -17.28
C THR A 490 21.96 16.08 -17.10
N VAL A 491 22.99 16.46 -17.86
CA VAL A 491 24.33 15.85 -17.76
C VAL A 491 24.91 16.08 -16.35
N GLU A 492 24.76 17.30 -15.83
CA GLU A 492 25.22 17.63 -14.49
C GLU A 492 24.44 16.88 -13.40
N ALA A 493 23.11 16.77 -13.50
CA ALA A 493 22.31 15.99 -12.57
C ALA A 493 22.77 14.53 -12.54
N GLN A 494 23.06 13.95 -13.70
CA GLN A 494 23.63 12.61 -13.81
C GLN A 494 24.96 12.50 -13.09
N MET A 495 25.88 13.43 -13.33
CA MET A 495 27.19 13.42 -12.70
C MET A 495 27.10 13.56 -11.18
N VAL A 496 26.24 14.44 -10.66
CA VAL A 496 26.04 14.65 -9.22
C VAL A 496 25.52 13.37 -8.56
N ILE A 497 24.45 12.79 -9.10
CA ILE A 497 23.82 11.60 -8.53
C ILE A 497 24.76 10.39 -8.63
N GLU A 498 25.37 10.13 -9.78
CA GLU A 498 26.30 9.01 -9.96
C GLU A 498 27.54 9.15 -9.06
N SER A 499 28.06 10.38 -8.89
CA SER A 499 29.18 10.62 -7.98
C SER A 499 28.79 10.35 -6.53
N ALA A 500 27.64 10.85 -6.07
CA ALA A 500 27.16 10.63 -4.71
C ALA A 500 26.91 9.13 -4.43
N MET A 501 26.32 8.42 -5.39
CA MET A 501 26.18 6.97 -5.30
C MET A 501 27.53 6.24 -5.29
N ALA A 502 28.55 6.72 -6.00
CA ALA A 502 29.86 6.08 -6.00
C ALA A 502 30.67 6.32 -4.71
N GLN A 503 30.33 7.33 -3.92
CA GLN A 503 31.11 7.75 -2.74
C GLN A 503 31.09 6.74 -1.58
N SER A 504 29.94 6.11 -1.29
CA SER A 504 29.81 5.20 -0.14
C SER A 504 28.66 4.19 -0.28
N ILE A 505 28.52 3.28 0.71
CA ILE A 505 27.35 2.38 0.78
C ILE A 505 26.08 3.19 1.03
N GLU A 506 26.14 4.17 1.93
CA GLU A 506 25.04 5.07 2.26
C GLU A 506 24.63 5.90 1.04
N GLY A 507 25.57 6.35 0.21
CA GLY A 507 25.28 7.03 -1.06
C GLY A 507 24.51 6.14 -2.03
N ARG A 508 24.91 4.86 -2.17
CA ARG A 508 24.22 3.87 -3.01
C ARG A 508 22.85 3.48 -2.50
N ASP A 509 22.68 3.40 -1.19
CA ASP A 509 21.44 2.99 -0.53
C ASP A 509 20.61 4.21 -0.07
N HIS A 510 20.92 5.40 -0.56
CA HIS A 510 20.17 6.63 -0.28
C HIS A 510 18.84 6.64 -1.05
N PRO A 511 17.67 6.77 -0.38
CA PRO A 511 16.37 6.71 -1.05
C PRO A 511 16.23 7.73 -2.19
N ALA A 512 16.59 8.99 -1.94
CA ALA A 512 16.48 10.05 -2.96
C ALA A 512 17.43 9.84 -4.15
N HIS A 513 18.67 9.39 -3.96
CA HIS A 513 19.56 9.14 -5.09
C HIS A 513 19.03 8.02 -5.98
N CYS A 514 18.56 6.92 -5.36
CA CYS A 514 17.97 5.83 -6.14
C CYS A 514 16.72 6.28 -6.89
N HIS A 515 15.81 6.99 -6.22
CA HIS A 515 14.58 7.53 -6.81
C HIS A 515 14.86 8.51 -7.97
N LEU A 516 15.69 9.52 -7.72
CA LEU A 516 16.02 10.53 -8.73
C LEU A 516 16.79 9.94 -9.90
N TYR A 517 17.67 8.96 -9.67
CA TYR A 517 18.40 8.30 -10.76
C TYR A 517 17.47 7.52 -11.68
N ILE A 518 16.42 6.90 -11.13
CA ILE A 518 15.40 6.23 -11.95
C ILE A 518 14.69 7.25 -12.85
N HIS A 519 14.16 8.33 -12.28
CA HIS A 519 13.52 9.40 -13.06
C HIS A 519 14.45 10.01 -14.11
N LEU A 520 15.72 10.17 -13.76
CA LEU A 520 16.71 10.67 -14.70
C LEU A 520 16.95 9.72 -15.87
N MET A 521 16.92 8.40 -15.65
CA MET A 521 17.32 7.41 -16.66
C MET A 521 16.15 6.74 -17.41
N GLU A 522 14.90 6.91 -16.97
CA GLU A 522 13.71 6.25 -17.55
C GLU A 522 13.47 6.58 -19.05
N MET A 523 13.90 7.77 -19.49
CA MET A 523 13.84 8.22 -20.89
C MET A 523 15.15 7.97 -21.67
N SER A 524 16.21 7.53 -21.01
CA SER A 524 17.53 7.37 -21.61
C SER A 524 17.60 6.16 -22.54
N PRO A 525 18.40 6.15 -23.61
CA PRO A 525 18.66 4.93 -24.38
C PRO A 525 19.47 3.86 -23.62
N ILE A 526 19.92 4.16 -22.40
CA ILE A 526 20.73 3.28 -21.55
C ILE A 526 20.11 3.13 -20.15
N SER A 527 18.78 3.06 -20.06
CA SER A 527 18.02 2.95 -18.81
C SER A 527 18.48 1.80 -17.90
N GLU A 528 19.04 0.72 -18.47
CA GLU A 528 19.57 -0.41 -17.70
C GLU A 528 20.65 -0.02 -16.67
N ARG A 529 21.33 1.13 -16.85
CA ARG A 529 22.29 1.64 -15.85
C ARG A 529 21.65 1.91 -14.49
N ALA A 530 20.34 2.18 -14.45
CA ALA A 530 19.59 2.43 -13.22
C ALA A 530 19.02 1.17 -12.56
N LEU A 531 19.18 -0.04 -13.15
CA LEU A 531 18.69 -1.29 -12.54
C LEU A 531 19.21 -1.51 -11.11
N PRO A 532 20.50 -1.27 -10.78
CA PRO A 532 20.97 -1.44 -9.41
C PRO A 532 20.32 -0.44 -8.43
N ALA A 533 20.00 0.78 -8.88
CA ALA A 533 19.26 1.74 -8.06
C ALA A 533 17.81 1.26 -7.86
N ALA A 534 17.21 0.75 -8.92
CA ALA A 534 15.85 0.22 -8.92
C ALA A 534 15.69 -0.96 -7.95
N ASP A 535 16.59 -1.94 -8.00
CA ASP A 535 16.59 -3.09 -7.10
C ASP A 535 16.74 -2.70 -5.62
N ARG A 536 17.53 -1.65 -5.33
CA ARG A 536 17.69 -1.16 -3.96
C ARG A 536 16.43 -0.48 -3.46
N LEU A 537 15.87 0.43 -4.26
CA LEU A 537 14.77 1.31 -3.82
C LEU A 537 13.55 0.53 -3.31
N ARG A 538 13.26 -0.63 -3.91
CA ARG A 538 12.14 -1.53 -3.55
C ARG A 538 12.05 -1.89 -2.06
N ARG A 539 13.16 -1.82 -1.33
CA ARG A 539 13.23 -2.19 0.10
C ARG A 539 13.57 -1.03 1.03
N LEU A 540 13.85 0.16 0.48
CA LEU A 540 14.34 1.28 1.28
C LEU A 540 13.24 2.02 2.01
N VAL A 541 12.05 2.15 1.42
CA VAL A 541 10.92 2.92 2.00
C VAL A 541 9.60 2.12 1.84
N PRO A 542 9.42 0.99 2.53
CA PRO A 542 8.39 -0.01 2.20
C PRO A 542 6.94 0.47 2.27
N ASP A 543 6.61 1.45 3.12
CA ASP A 543 5.23 1.96 3.20
C ASP A 543 4.99 3.22 2.36
N ALA A 544 5.97 3.66 1.57
CA ALA A 544 5.80 4.73 0.59
C ALA A 544 5.55 4.15 -0.79
N ALA A 545 4.28 4.10 -1.21
CA ALA A 545 3.86 3.46 -2.46
C ALA A 545 4.61 3.97 -3.69
N HIS A 546 4.87 5.28 -3.77
CA HIS A 546 5.63 5.85 -4.87
C HIS A 546 7.04 5.24 -4.96
N MET A 547 7.74 5.05 -3.83
CA MET A 547 9.08 4.44 -3.80
C MET A 547 9.09 2.98 -4.25
N LEU A 548 8.02 2.23 -3.99
CA LEU A 548 7.84 0.86 -4.47
C LEU A 548 7.50 0.80 -5.96
N HIS A 549 6.73 1.77 -6.45
CA HIS A 549 6.34 1.92 -7.84
C HIS A 549 7.51 2.37 -8.73
N MET A 550 8.27 3.37 -8.31
CA MET A 550 9.32 3.99 -9.12
C MET A 550 10.23 3.05 -9.89
N PRO A 551 10.73 1.94 -9.32
CA PRO A 551 11.64 1.09 -10.04
C PRO A 551 10.98 0.33 -11.20
N THR A 552 9.65 0.33 -11.31
CA THR A 552 8.93 -0.20 -12.48
C THR A 552 9.14 0.61 -13.75
N HIS A 553 9.51 1.88 -13.65
CA HIS A 553 9.91 2.70 -14.80
C HIS A 553 11.11 2.10 -15.53
N ILE A 554 12.11 1.63 -14.78
CA ILE A 554 13.28 0.96 -15.35
C ILE A 554 12.94 -0.45 -15.79
N ASP A 555 12.18 -1.21 -14.99
CA ASP A 555 11.75 -2.56 -15.37
C ASP A 555 11.07 -2.55 -16.73
N MET A 556 10.08 -1.68 -16.93
CA MET A 556 9.37 -1.54 -18.19
C MET A 556 10.27 -1.02 -19.30
N ALA A 557 11.26 -0.17 -18.98
CA ALA A 557 12.23 0.31 -19.95
C ALA A 557 13.14 -0.79 -20.50
N VAL A 558 13.47 -1.79 -19.67
CA VAL A 558 14.31 -2.95 -20.06
C VAL A 558 13.50 -4.20 -20.40
N GLY A 559 12.17 -4.14 -20.29
CA GLY A 559 11.25 -5.23 -20.62
C GLY A 559 11.04 -6.27 -19.51
N ASP A 560 11.36 -5.98 -18.25
CA ASP A 560 11.06 -6.82 -17.09
C ASP A 560 9.64 -6.56 -16.56
N TYR A 561 8.64 -6.84 -17.39
CA TYR A 561 7.23 -6.62 -17.02
C TYR A 561 6.78 -7.45 -15.81
N ARG A 562 7.45 -8.56 -15.51
CA ARG A 562 7.14 -9.41 -14.36
C ARG A 562 7.41 -8.66 -13.06
N ARG A 563 8.61 -8.09 -12.91
CA ARG A 563 8.95 -7.27 -11.74
C ARG A 563 8.10 -6.02 -11.64
N ALA A 564 7.74 -5.43 -12.78
CA ALA A 564 6.84 -4.28 -12.81
C ALA A 564 5.43 -4.61 -12.26
N VAL A 565 4.89 -5.79 -12.55
CA VAL A 565 3.61 -6.24 -11.94
C VAL A 565 3.77 -6.41 -10.43
N ASP A 566 4.79 -7.14 -9.99
CA ASP A 566 4.97 -7.49 -8.58
C ASP A 566 5.20 -6.22 -7.72
N SER A 567 6.00 -5.28 -8.20
CA SER A 567 6.34 -4.07 -7.44
C SER A 567 5.18 -3.07 -7.38
N ASN A 568 4.36 -3.01 -8.43
CA ASN A 568 3.14 -2.21 -8.37
C ASN A 568 2.07 -2.85 -7.49
N GLU A 569 2.04 -4.17 -7.34
CA GLU A 569 1.17 -4.80 -6.34
C GLU A 569 1.56 -4.38 -4.91
N GLU A 570 2.86 -4.39 -4.59
CA GLU A 570 3.35 -3.88 -3.31
C GLU A 570 3.04 -2.38 -3.14
N ALA A 571 3.18 -1.58 -4.20
CA ALA A 571 2.80 -0.16 -4.17
C ALA A 571 1.29 0.02 -3.88
N ILE A 572 0.42 -0.80 -4.49
CA ILE A 572 -1.03 -0.78 -4.22
C ILE A 572 -1.32 -1.16 -2.76
N ILE A 573 -0.62 -2.14 -2.20
CA ILE A 573 -0.75 -2.53 -0.80
C ILE A 573 -0.33 -1.39 0.13
N ALA A 574 0.78 -0.70 -0.17
CA ALA A 574 1.23 0.46 0.59
C ALA A 574 0.25 1.65 0.49
N ASP A 575 -0.31 1.91 -0.69
CA ASP A 575 -1.35 2.91 -0.87
C ASP A 575 -2.62 2.56 -0.10
N ASP A 576 -3.10 1.31 -0.18
CA ASP A 576 -4.26 0.84 0.60
C ASP A 576 -4.00 1.02 2.10
N LYS A 577 -2.79 0.71 2.59
CA LYS A 577 -2.39 0.94 3.99
C LYS A 577 -2.48 2.42 4.39
N TYR A 578 -2.03 3.32 3.53
CA TYR A 578 -2.11 4.77 3.77
C TYR A 578 -3.55 5.28 3.72
N PHE A 579 -4.31 4.97 2.67
CA PHE A 579 -5.67 5.46 2.47
C PHE A 579 -6.71 4.83 3.41
N ASN A 580 -6.38 3.70 4.06
CA ASN A 580 -7.19 3.14 5.15
C ASN A 580 -7.10 3.95 6.45
N ARG A 581 -6.07 4.79 6.61
CA ARG A 581 -5.80 5.57 7.83
C ARG A 581 -5.96 7.07 7.59
N GLU A 582 -5.49 7.54 6.46
CA GLU A 582 -5.39 8.96 6.12
C GLU A 582 -6.26 9.30 4.91
N ARG A 583 -6.68 10.57 4.84
CA ARG A 583 -7.23 11.12 3.60
C ARG A 583 -6.06 11.64 2.75
N GLY A 584 -5.80 10.99 1.62
CA GLY A 584 -4.82 11.50 0.65
C GLY A 584 -5.31 12.76 -0.05
N SER A 585 -4.38 13.56 -0.55
CA SER A 585 -4.72 14.69 -1.41
C SER A 585 -5.14 14.23 -2.80
N ALA A 586 -5.73 15.15 -3.55
CA ALA A 586 -6.07 14.92 -4.94
C ALA A 586 -4.85 14.49 -5.79
N LEU A 587 -3.67 15.09 -5.54
CA LEU A 587 -2.43 14.67 -6.20
C LEU A 587 -2.02 13.25 -5.80
N TYR A 588 -2.09 12.90 -4.51
CA TYR A 588 -1.72 11.57 -4.05
C TYR A 588 -2.69 10.48 -4.57
N VAL A 589 -3.98 10.82 -4.74
CA VAL A 589 -4.94 9.98 -5.47
C VAL A 589 -4.52 9.77 -6.92
N ALA A 590 -4.03 10.81 -7.62
CA ALA A 590 -3.51 10.67 -8.97
C ALA A 590 -2.27 9.76 -9.04
N TYR A 591 -1.37 9.80 -8.05
CA TYR A 591 -0.26 8.84 -7.97
C TYR A 591 -0.73 7.40 -7.73
N ARG A 592 -1.71 7.20 -6.85
CA ARG A 592 -2.32 5.87 -6.66
C ARG A 592 -2.92 5.32 -7.96
N VAL A 593 -3.62 6.16 -8.72
CA VAL A 593 -4.15 5.82 -10.05
C VAL A 593 -3.03 5.44 -11.02
N HIS A 594 -1.94 6.20 -11.02
CA HIS A 594 -0.77 5.93 -11.87
C HIS A 594 -0.08 4.60 -11.53
N ASN A 595 0.15 4.31 -10.24
CA ASN A 595 0.72 3.03 -9.79
C ASN A 595 -0.12 1.84 -10.29
N ILE A 596 -1.45 1.94 -10.18
CA ILE A 596 -2.37 0.90 -10.65
C ILE A 596 -2.34 0.78 -12.18
N CYS A 597 -2.30 1.90 -12.90
CA CYS A 597 -2.20 1.87 -14.35
C CYS A 597 -0.88 1.25 -14.83
N ALA A 598 0.23 1.47 -14.12
CA ALA A 598 1.51 0.82 -14.42
C ALA A 598 1.44 -0.70 -14.22
N LYS A 599 0.80 -1.18 -13.13
CA LYS A 599 0.47 -2.61 -12.98
C LYS A 599 -0.32 -3.14 -14.16
N LEU A 600 -1.40 -2.42 -14.51
CA LEU A 600 -2.31 -2.77 -15.59
C LEU A 600 -1.54 -2.95 -16.90
N TYR A 601 -0.73 -1.96 -17.27
CA TYR A 601 0.07 -1.99 -18.50
C TYR A 601 1.12 -3.10 -18.50
N ALA A 602 1.85 -3.29 -17.40
CA ALA A 602 2.84 -4.36 -17.30
C ALA A 602 2.18 -5.75 -17.44
N ALA A 603 1.04 -5.98 -16.78
CA ALA A 603 0.26 -7.21 -16.92
C ALA A 603 -0.28 -7.40 -18.35
N PHE A 604 -0.77 -6.31 -18.96
CA PHE A 604 -1.29 -6.27 -20.31
C PHE A 604 -0.24 -6.66 -21.36
N ILE A 605 0.98 -6.14 -21.24
CA ILE A 605 2.09 -6.37 -22.16
C ILE A 605 2.79 -7.72 -21.93
N SER A 606 2.66 -8.30 -20.73
CA SER A 606 3.15 -9.64 -20.40
C SER A 606 2.13 -10.77 -20.56
N GLY A 607 0.92 -10.47 -21.05
CA GLY A 607 -0.11 -11.49 -21.32
C GLY A 607 -0.79 -12.03 -20.06
N ARG A 608 -0.89 -11.22 -19.00
CA ARG A 608 -1.59 -11.54 -17.75
C ARG A 608 -2.96 -10.86 -17.68
N PHE A 609 -3.97 -11.51 -18.24
CA PHE A 609 -5.34 -11.03 -18.29
C PHE A 609 -5.96 -10.79 -16.91
N GLN A 610 -5.81 -11.71 -15.95
CA GLN A 610 -6.46 -11.58 -14.64
C GLN A 610 -5.90 -10.40 -13.86
N GLU A 611 -4.58 -10.22 -13.87
CA GLU A 611 -3.91 -9.09 -13.23
C GLU A 611 -4.29 -7.76 -13.88
N SER A 612 -4.36 -7.72 -15.21
CA SER A 612 -4.75 -6.53 -15.97
C SER A 612 -6.21 -6.14 -15.70
N LEU A 613 -7.12 -7.12 -15.67
CA LEU A 613 -8.54 -6.91 -15.36
C LEU A 613 -8.74 -6.47 -13.90
N SER A 614 -8.00 -7.07 -12.97
CA SER A 614 -8.03 -6.70 -11.55
C SER A 614 -7.61 -5.24 -11.34
N ALA A 615 -6.50 -4.83 -11.97
CA ALA A 615 -6.04 -3.44 -11.92
C ALA A 615 -7.06 -2.47 -12.56
N ALA A 616 -7.65 -2.82 -13.71
CA ALA A 616 -8.69 -2.00 -14.34
C ALA A 616 -9.91 -1.79 -13.43
N LYS A 617 -10.38 -2.84 -12.76
CA LYS A 617 -11.49 -2.75 -11.80
C LYS A 617 -11.12 -1.95 -10.55
N LYS A 618 -9.86 -2.02 -10.09
CA LYS A 618 -9.38 -1.21 -8.96
C LYS A 618 -9.40 0.29 -9.30
N LEU A 619 -9.12 0.67 -10.56
CA LEU A 619 -9.25 2.06 -11.02
C LEU A 619 -10.69 2.58 -10.85
N GLU A 620 -11.69 1.77 -11.23
CA GLU A 620 -13.11 2.13 -11.05
C GLU A 620 -13.51 2.34 -9.59
N GLN A 621 -12.86 1.63 -8.66
CA GLN A 621 -13.11 1.78 -7.21
C GLN A 621 -12.50 3.06 -6.63
N ILE A 622 -11.47 3.62 -7.26
CA ILE A 622 -10.72 4.78 -6.75
C ILE A 622 -11.18 6.07 -7.43
N ILE A 623 -11.44 6.01 -8.73
CA ILE A 623 -11.86 7.17 -9.53
C ILE A 623 -13.39 7.24 -9.51
N ASP A 624 -13.93 7.63 -8.35
CA ASP A 624 -15.36 7.82 -8.15
C ASP A 624 -15.82 9.22 -8.59
N ILE A 625 -17.13 9.46 -8.51
CA ILE A 625 -17.71 10.76 -8.86
C ILE A 625 -17.23 11.90 -7.94
N ASN A 626 -16.86 11.62 -6.70
CA ASN A 626 -16.34 12.64 -5.78
C ASN A 626 -14.95 13.11 -6.21
N VAL A 627 -14.11 12.19 -6.70
CA VAL A 627 -12.82 12.51 -7.32
C VAL A 627 -13.06 13.33 -8.58
N LEU A 628 -13.89 12.85 -9.50
CA LEU A 628 -14.08 13.49 -10.82
C LEU A 628 -14.74 14.87 -10.75
N THR A 629 -15.54 15.15 -9.72
CA THR A 629 -16.18 16.46 -9.54
C THR A 629 -15.28 17.51 -8.88
N SER A 630 -14.08 17.14 -8.43
CA SER A 630 -13.10 18.10 -7.90
C SER A 630 -12.58 19.04 -9.00
N THR A 631 -12.76 20.34 -8.80
CA THR A 631 -12.37 21.38 -9.78
C THR A 631 -11.01 22.01 -9.51
N SER A 632 -10.45 21.86 -8.31
CA SER A 632 -9.11 22.35 -7.95
C SER A 632 -8.43 21.36 -6.98
N PRO A 633 -7.44 20.59 -7.44
CA PRO A 633 -7.03 20.47 -8.85
C PRO A 633 -8.16 19.84 -9.71
N PRO A 634 -8.14 20.05 -11.04
CA PRO A 634 -9.15 19.55 -11.96
C PRO A 634 -8.99 18.03 -12.18
N MET A 635 -9.51 17.23 -11.25
CA MET A 635 -9.21 15.79 -11.17
C MET A 635 -9.76 14.98 -12.35
N ALA A 636 -10.90 15.38 -12.92
CA ALA A 636 -11.38 14.75 -14.14
C ALA A 636 -10.39 14.93 -15.30
N ASP A 637 -9.70 16.06 -15.40
CA ASP A 637 -8.70 16.27 -16.45
C ASP A 637 -7.49 15.36 -16.28
N TRP A 638 -7.15 15.00 -15.05
CA TRP A 638 -5.97 14.21 -14.73
C TRP A 638 -6.22 12.70 -14.73
N THR A 639 -7.43 12.25 -14.36
CA THR A 639 -7.66 10.85 -13.99
C THR A 639 -8.77 10.14 -14.79
N GLU A 640 -9.70 10.85 -15.43
CA GLU A 640 -10.88 10.20 -16.03
C GLU A 640 -10.52 9.22 -17.17
N SER A 641 -9.52 9.54 -17.99
CA SER A 641 -9.13 8.70 -19.13
C SER A 641 -8.69 7.29 -18.72
N PHE A 642 -8.17 7.12 -17.51
CA PHE A 642 -7.69 5.83 -17.01
C PHE A 642 -8.82 4.80 -16.83
N LEU A 643 -10.07 5.24 -16.66
CA LEU A 643 -11.24 4.36 -16.63
C LEU A 643 -11.50 3.70 -17.99
N GLY A 644 -11.10 4.35 -19.09
CA GLY A 644 -11.15 3.78 -20.44
C GLY A 644 -10.29 2.52 -20.62
N ASN A 645 -9.33 2.27 -19.72
CA ASN A 645 -8.42 1.13 -19.83
C ASN A 645 -9.13 -0.23 -19.72
N LEU A 646 -10.28 -0.33 -19.06
CA LEU A 646 -11.05 -1.58 -19.03
C LEU A 646 -11.43 -2.04 -20.46
N ALA A 647 -11.81 -1.10 -21.32
CA ALA A 647 -12.13 -1.39 -22.72
C ALA A 647 -10.88 -1.89 -23.46
N HIS A 648 -9.72 -1.26 -23.25
CA HIS A 648 -8.45 -1.69 -23.83
C HIS A 648 -8.03 -3.09 -23.36
N VAL A 649 -8.20 -3.42 -22.08
CA VAL A 649 -7.94 -4.78 -21.56
C VAL A 649 -8.73 -5.80 -22.35
N TYR A 650 -10.03 -5.59 -22.55
CA TYR A 650 -10.81 -6.55 -23.33
C TYR A 650 -10.38 -6.64 -24.80
N VAL A 651 -9.96 -5.53 -25.43
CA VAL A 651 -9.45 -5.56 -26.82
C VAL A 651 -8.17 -6.40 -26.90
N ARG A 652 -7.19 -6.15 -26.03
CA ARG A 652 -5.90 -6.87 -25.97
C ARG A 652 -6.02 -8.36 -25.89
N PHE A 653 -7.02 -8.84 -25.16
CA PHE A 653 -7.25 -10.25 -24.87
C PHE A 653 -8.37 -10.87 -25.70
N GLY A 654 -8.83 -10.17 -26.75
CA GLY A 654 -9.82 -10.68 -27.69
C GLY A 654 -11.18 -10.98 -27.07
N ARG A 655 -11.54 -10.28 -26.01
CA ARG A 655 -12.78 -10.47 -25.24
C ARG A 655 -13.93 -9.70 -25.88
N TRP A 656 -14.18 -9.99 -27.16
CA TRP A 656 -15.10 -9.23 -28.02
C TRP A 656 -16.51 -9.16 -27.45
N GLU A 657 -17.03 -10.28 -26.96
CA GLU A 657 -18.38 -10.33 -26.37
C GLU A 657 -18.47 -9.59 -25.03
N ASP A 658 -17.39 -9.50 -24.25
CA ASP A 658 -17.38 -8.71 -23.02
C ASP A 658 -17.42 -7.20 -23.31
N ILE A 659 -16.76 -6.75 -24.39
CA ILE A 659 -16.84 -5.35 -24.86
C ILE A 659 -18.27 -4.99 -25.25
N LEU A 660 -18.96 -5.88 -25.96
CA LEU A 660 -20.35 -5.64 -26.36
C LEU A 660 -21.32 -5.57 -25.18
N ARG A 661 -20.94 -6.13 -24.03
CA ARG A 661 -21.68 -6.04 -22.76
C ARG A 661 -21.32 -4.83 -21.90
N LEU A 662 -20.25 -4.09 -22.21
CA LEU A 662 -19.93 -2.87 -21.46
C LEU A 662 -21.06 -1.86 -21.62
N GLU A 663 -21.53 -1.29 -20.51
CA GLU A 663 -22.50 -0.20 -20.53
C GLU A 663 -21.79 1.14 -20.79
N LEU A 664 -22.47 2.07 -21.45
CA LEU A 664 -21.96 3.43 -21.54
C LEU A 664 -22.23 4.17 -20.23
N PRO A 665 -21.31 5.04 -19.77
CA PRO A 665 -21.54 5.86 -18.59
C PRO A 665 -22.82 6.70 -18.69
N ALA A 666 -23.50 6.89 -17.56
CA ALA A 666 -24.75 7.66 -17.51
C ALA A 666 -24.54 9.17 -17.78
N ASP A 667 -23.34 9.70 -17.48
CA ASP A 667 -22.95 11.08 -17.77
C ASP A 667 -21.74 11.11 -18.73
N PRO A 668 -21.98 11.14 -20.05
CA PRO A 668 -20.90 11.21 -21.04
C PRO A 668 -20.11 12.51 -21.03
N ALA A 669 -20.57 13.58 -20.36
CA ALA A 669 -19.83 14.83 -20.29
C ALA A 669 -18.70 14.74 -19.27
N VAL A 670 -18.96 14.11 -18.12
CA VAL A 670 -17.93 13.79 -17.13
C VAL A 670 -17.03 12.66 -17.64
N TYR A 671 -17.63 11.55 -18.09
CA TYR A 671 -16.93 10.33 -18.52
C TYR A 671 -16.65 10.32 -20.04
N CYS A 672 -16.19 11.45 -20.57
CA CYS A 672 -16.05 11.66 -22.01
C CYS A 672 -15.00 10.75 -22.66
N ALA A 673 -13.83 10.56 -22.03
CA ALA A 673 -12.78 9.70 -22.55
C ALA A 673 -13.18 8.22 -22.42
N THR A 674 -13.78 7.84 -21.29
CA THR A 674 -14.30 6.49 -21.06
C THR A 674 -15.34 6.10 -22.12
N THR A 675 -16.28 7.01 -22.39
CA THR A 675 -17.31 6.83 -23.44
C THR A 675 -16.68 6.61 -24.81
N ALA A 676 -15.71 7.45 -25.20
CA ALA A 676 -15.00 7.30 -26.46
C ALA A 676 -14.26 5.96 -26.53
N ASN A 677 -13.52 5.58 -25.50
CA ASN A 677 -12.76 4.32 -25.48
C ASN A 677 -13.65 3.06 -25.55
N ILE A 678 -14.82 3.06 -24.89
CA ILE A 678 -15.80 1.95 -25.01
C ILE A 678 -16.34 1.85 -26.44
N LEU A 679 -16.65 2.97 -27.09
CA LEU A 679 -17.14 2.99 -28.47
C LEU A 679 -16.07 2.57 -29.47
N TYR A 680 -14.82 3.00 -29.28
CA TYR A 680 -13.66 2.50 -30.02
C TYR A 680 -13.57 0.97 -29.91
N ALA A 681 -13.58 0.45 -28.68
CA ALA A 681 -13.47 -0.99 -28.43
C ALA A 681 -14.62 -1.77 -29.08
N ARG A 682 -15.86 -1.25 -29.03
CA ARG A 682 -17.01 -1.86 -29.71
C ARG A 682 -16.81 -1.89 -31.24
N GLY A 683 -16.28 -0.83 -31.82
CA GLY A 683 -15.93 -0.80 -33.24
C GLY A 683 -14.93 -1.91 -33.59
N VAL A 684 -13.86 -2.07 -32.80
CA VAL A 684 -12.87 -3.13 -33.00
C VAL A 684 -13.50 -4.51 -32.82
N ALA A 685 -14.33 -4.70 -31.80
CA ALA A 685 -15.03 -5.97 -31.54
C ALA A 685 -15.96 -6.36 -32.69
N PHE A 686 -16.80 -5.44 -33.19
CA PHE A 686 -17.65 -5.72 -34.35
C PHE A 686 -16.84 -6.03 -35.60
N SER A 687 -15.74 -5.31 -35.84
CA SER A 687 -14.80 -5.63 -36.92
C SER A 687 -14.25 -7.05 -36.76
N ALA A 688 -13.70 -7.41 -35.60
CA ALA A 688 -13.16 -8.74 -35.31
C ALA A 688 -14.21 -9.85 -35.46
N LEU A 689 -15.48 -9.57 -35.19
CA LEU A 689 -16.60 -10.52 -35.36
C LEU A 689 -17.19 -10.55 -36.79
N GLY A 690 -16.64 -9.77 -37.74
CA GLY A 690 -17.14 -9.69 -39.12
C GLY A 690 -18.47 -8.93 -39.26
N ARG A 691 -18.91 -8.22 -38.22
CA ARG A 691 -20.17 -7.46 -38.16
C ARG A 691 -19.97 -6.05 -38.72
N VAL A 692 -19.60 -5.96 -39.99
CA VAL A 692 -19.11 -4.72 -40.65
C VAL A 692 -20.08 -3.54 -40.51
N SER A 693 -21.38 -3.73 -40.76
CA SER A 693 -22.35 -2.63 -40.65
C SER A 693 -22.48 -2.06 -39.24
N GLU A 694 -22.32 -2.91 -38.21
CA GLU A 694 -22.35 -2.48 -36.82
C GLU A 694 -21.03 -1.81 -36.41
N ALA A 695 -19.91 -2.29 -36.96
CA ALA A 695 -18.62 -1.64 -36.80
C ALA A 695 -18.60 -0.22 -37.41
N GLU A 696 -19.20 -0.02 -38.59
CA GLU A 696 -19.36 1.31 -39.19
C GLU A 696 -20.24 2.24 -38.33
N ALA A 697 -21.31 1.71 -37.74
CA ALA A 697 -22.15 2.46 -36.82
C ALA A 697 -21.39 2.84 -35.54
N ALA A 698 -20.64 1.90 -34.95
CA ALA A 698 -19.81 2.14 -33.78
C ALA A 698 -18.68 3.13 -34.07
N GLN A 699 -18.04 3.08 -35.25
CA GLN A 699 -17.03 4.06 -35.67
C GLN A 699 -17.62 5.48 -35.74
N LYS A 700 -18.82 5.65 -36.31
CA LYS A 700 -19.49 6.96 -36.32
C LYS A 700 -19.78 7.48 -34.91
N GLN A 701 -20.20 6.60 -34.01
CA GLN A 701 -20.44 6.95 -32.61
C GLN A 701 -19.14 7.31 -31.89
N PHE A 702 -18.06 6.56 -32.14
CA PHE A 702 -16.73 6.84 -31.62
C PHE A 702 -16.22 8.22 -32.07
N GLU A 703 -16.30 8.53 -33.36
CA GLU A 703 -15.87 9.84 -33.87
C GLU A 703 -16.68 11.00 -33.27
N ALA A 704 -17.99 10.80 -33.08
CA ALA A 704 -18.84 11.77 -32.41
C ALA A 704 -18.43 11.96 -30.93
N ALA A 705 -18.19 10.87 -30.18
CA ALA A 705 -17.76 10.93 -28.79
C ALA A 705 -16.37 11.55 -28.65
N ARG A 706 -15.41 11.15 -29.50
CA ARG A 706 -14.05 11.70 -29.55
C ARG A 706 -14.05 13.22 -29.74
N ALA A 707 -14.94 13.74 -30.58
CA ALA A 707 -15.06 15.19 -30.82
C ALA A 707 -15.55 15.98 -29.59
N THR A 708 -16.13 15.32 -28.58
CA THR A 708 -16.58 15.95 -27.33
C THR A 708 -15.53 15.99 -26.23
N VAL A 709 -14.42 15.24 -26.36
CA VAL A 709 -13.36 15.20 -25.35
C VAL A 709 -12.62 16.55 -25.36
N PRO A 710 -12.53 17.25 -24.22
CA PRO A 710 -11.89 18.56 -24.18
C PRO A 710 -10.35 18.42 -24.30
N PRO A 711 -9.65 19.38 -24.90
CA PRO A 711 -8.18 19.38 -24.97
C PRO A 711 -7.47 19.43 -23.62
N SER A 712 -8.19 19.73 -22.53
CA SER A 712 -7.68 19.68 -21.15
C SER A 712 -7.57 18.26 -20.60
N ARG A 713 -8.33 17.29 -21.15
CA ARG A 713 -8.31 15.91 -20.72
C ARG A 713 -6.96 15.28 -21.06
N LEU A 714 -6.29 14.75 -20.04
CA LEU A 714 -4.99 14.10 -20.16
C LEU A 714 -5.15 12.58 -20.16
N ASN A 715 -4.14 11.90 -20.68
CA ASN A 715 -3.96 10.45 -20.56
C ASN A 715 -2.52 10.17 -20.19
N SER A 716 -2.27 10.22 -18.88
CA SER A 716 -0.96 10.40 -18.27
C SER A 716 -0.28 11.73 -18.66
N ILE A 717 0.45 12.33 -17.73
CA ILE A 717 1.15 13.59 -17.99
C ILE A 717 2.37 13.32 -18.89
N PRO A 718 2.63 14.12 -19.96
CA PRO A 718 1.90 15.30 -20.43
C PRO A 718 0.98 15.04 -21.65
N CYS A 719 0.62 13.79 -21.93
CA CYS A 719 -0.14 13.41 -23.11
C CYS A 719 -1.59 13.86 -23.02
N LYS A 720 -2.12 14.42 -24.11
CA LYS A 720 -3.52 14.82 -24.22
C LYS A 720 -4.36 13.67 -24.76
N GLU A 721 -5.50 13.41 -24.14
CA GLU A 721 -6.39 12.33 -24.58
C GLU A 721 -6.89 12.54 -26.01
N VAL A 722 -7.10 13.80 -26.43
CA VAL A 722 -7.49 14.11 -27.82
C VAL A 722 -6.46 13.68 -28.86
N ASP A 723 -5.18 13.58 -28.49
CA ASP A 723 -4.12 13.09 -29.38
C ASP A 723 -4.03 11.56 -29.34
N VAL A 724 -4.21 10.96 -28.16
CA VAL A 724 -4.30 9.49 -28.00
C VAL A 724 -5.48 8.92 -28.79
N LEU A 725 -6.64 9.56 -28.76
CA LEU A 725 -7.82 9.11 -29.50
C LEU A 725 -7.66 9.26 -31.02
N LYS A 726 -6.70 10.04 -31.54
CA LYS A 726 -6.36 10.01 -32.97
C LYS A 726 -5.68 8.70 -33.37
N VAL A 727 -4.87 8.12 -32.48
CA VAL A 727 -4.32 6.76 -32.67
C VAL A 727 -5.48 5.76 -32.75
N GLY A 728 -6.44 5.85 -31.83
CA GLY A 728 -7.63 4.99 -31.82
C GLY A 728 -8.50 5.11 -33.08
N SER A 729 -8.66 6.33 -33.62
CA SER A 729 -9.37 6.58 -34.90
C SER A 729 -8.73 5.83 -36.07
N GLU A 730 -7.41 5.97 -36.24
CA GLU A 730 -6.69 5.30 -37.32
C GLU A 730 -6.60 3.79 -37.12
N MET A 731 -6.42 3.34 -35.87
CA MET A 731 -6.45 1.92 -35.50
C MET A 731 -7.79 1.26 -35.85
N LEU A 732 -8.91 1.88 -35.44
CA LEU A 732 -10.25 1.37 -35.74
C LEU A 732 -10.54 1.37 -37.26
N SER A 733 -10.12 2.42 -37.97
CA SER A 733 -10.25 2.50 -39.43
C SER A 733 -9.47 1.38 -40.11
N GLY A 734 -8.25 1.10 -39.65
CA GLY A 734 -7.44 -0.01 -40.12
C GLY A 734 -8.12 -1.37 -39.93
N GLU A 735 -8.58 -1.67 -38.71
CA GLU A 735 -9.30 -2.91 -38.39
C GLU A 735 -10.58 -3.08 -39.23
N LEU A 736 -11.35 -2.00 -39.40
CA LEU A 736 -12.60 -2.04 -40.17
C LEU A 736 -12.36 -2.24 -41.67
N GLU A 737 -11.43 -1.49 -42.27
CA GLU A 737 -11.10 -1.64 -43.69
C GLU A 737 -10.51 -3.02 -43.99
N TYR A 738 -9.75 -3.59 -43.04
CA TYR A 738 -9.25 -4.96 -43.18
C TYR A 738 -10.42 -5.95 -43.33
N ARG A 739 -11.46 -5.79 -42.50
CA ARG A 739 -12.63 -6.67 -42.50
C ARG A 739 -13.56 -6.47 -43.68
N LYS A 740 -13.49 -5.32 -44.34
CA LYS A 740 -14.11 -5.09 -45.65
C LYS A 740 -13.35 -5.73 -46.82
N GLY A 741 -12.15 -6.27 -46.57
CA GLY A 741 -11.26 -6.82 -47.60
C GLY A 741 -10.35 -5.77 -48.26
N ASN A 742 -10.35 -4.53 -47.77
CA ASN A 742 -9.56 -3.43 -48.32
C ASN A 742 -8.16 -3.40 -47.68
N HIS A 743 -7.39 -4.48 -47.84
CA HIS A 743 -6.17 -4.72 -47.05
C HIS A 743 -5.10 -3.62 -47.18
N GLU A 744 -4.85 -3.06 -48.37
CA GLU A 744 -3.85 -1.98 -48.49
C GLU A 744 -4.29 -0.68 -47.79
N ALA A 745 -5.58 -0.35 -47.85
CA ALA A 745 -6.13 0.79 -47.12
C ALA A 745 -6.02 0.56 -45.60
N ALA A 746 -6.32 -0.66 -45.15
CA ALA A 746 -6.16 -1.06 -43.75
C ALA A 746 -4.71 -0.87 -43.26
N PHE A 747 -3.72 -1.37 -44.02
CA PHE A 747 -2.32 -1.22 -43.67
C PHE A 747 -1.84 0.23 -43.74
N ALA A 748 -2.39 1.06 -44.62
CA ALA A 748 -2.10 2.50 -44.64
C ALA A 748 -2.59 3.20 -43.36
N HIS A 749 -3.83 2.91 -42.91
CA HIS A 749 -4.37 3.42 -41.64
C HIS A 749 -3.55 2.95 -40.44
N LEU A 750 -3.16 1.68 -40.37
CA LEU A 750 -2.35 1.17 -39.26
C LEU A 750 -0.94 1.76 -39.23
N ARG A 751 -0.30 1.98 -40.39
CA ARG A 751 0.97 2.73 -40.44
C ARG A 751 0.79 4.18 -39.99
N LYS A 752 -0.33 4.83 -40.36
CA LYS A 752 -0.64 6.17 -39.88
C LYS A 752 -0.88 6.22 -38.36
N ALA A 753 -1.53 5.21 -37.81
CA ALA A 753 -1.69 5.05 -36.36
C ALA A 753 -0.34 4.89 -35.65
N ILE A 754 0.63 4.15 -36.23
CA ILE A 754 2.00 4.06 -35.70
C ILE A 754 2.69 5.43 -35.71
N GLU A 755 2.60 6.20 -36.80
CA GLU A 755 3.18 7.55 -36.86
C GLU A 755 2.61 8.46 -35.76
N LEU A 756 1.31 8.35 -35.48
CA LEU A 756 0.65 9.11 -34.42
C LEU A 756 1.08 8.64 -33.03
N GLU A 757 1.16 7.33 -32.81
CA GLU A 757 1.63 6.72 -31.56
C GLU A 757 3.08 7.15 -31.25
N ASP A 758 3.98 7.06 -32.23
CA ASP A 758 5.40 7.43 -32.09
C ASP A 758 5.63 8.94 -31.90
N ALA A 759 4.63 9.76 -32.23
CA ALA A 759 4.65 11.22 -32.04
C ALA A 759 4.06 11.67 -30.69
N LEU A 760 3.48 10.75 -29.90
CA LEU A 760 3.01 11.08 -28.56
C LEU A 760 4.20 11.45 -27.65
N PRO A 761 4.03 12.42 -26.74
CA PRO A 761 5.04 12.71 -25.73
C PRO A 761 5.38 11.48 -24.89
N TYR A 762 6.58 11.46 -24.29
CA TYR A 762 6.91 10.42 -23.33
C TYR A 762 5.94 10.44 -22.17
N SER A 763 5.39 9.26 -21.85
CA SER A 763 4.69 9.01 -20.62
C SER A 763 4.93 7.57 -20.18
N ASP A 764 4.80 7.34 -18.88
CA ASP A 764 4.86 6.02 -18.28
C ASP A 764 3.60 5.83 -17.42
N PRO A 765 2.88 4.69 -17.52
CA PRO A 765 2.93 3.77 -18.66
C PRO A 765 2.61 4.51 -19.98
N PRO A 766 2.96 3.94 -21.14
CA PRO A 766 2.60 4.48 -22.45
C PRO A 766 1.11 4.81 -22.57
N PRO A 767 0.75 5.97 -23.15
CA PRO A 767 -0.63 6.47 -23.15
C PRO A 767 -1.56 5.63 -24.04
N TRP A 768 -1.04 5.09 -25.14
CA TRP A 768 -1.77 4.13 -25.97
C TRP A 768 -1.44 2.70 -25.52
N MET A 769 -2.47 1.98 -25.06
CA MET A 769 -2.29 0.72 -24.34
C MET A 769 -1.84 -0.45 -25.23
N GLN A 770 -2.51 -0.68 -26.36
CA GLN A 770 -2.19 -1.77 -27.30
C GLN A 770 -1.29 -1.25 -28.43
N PRO A 771 0.02 -1.57 -28.46
CA PRO A 771 0.88 -1.10 -29.54
C PRO A 771 0.30 -1.41 -30.91
N VAL A 772 0.19 -0.39 -31.77
CA VAL A 772 -0.44 -0.54 -33.10
C VAL A 772 0.36 -1.54 -33.95
N ARG A 773 1.68 -1.57 -33.75
CA ARG A 773 2.60 -2.54 -34.35
C ARG A 773 2.16 -4.00 -34.14
N HIS A 774 1.56 -4.33 -32.99
CA HIS A 774 1.07 -5.70 -32.74
C HIS A 774 -0.08 -6.09 -33.67
N ALA A 775 -1.01 -5.17 -33.92
CA ALA A 775 -2.13 -5.40 -34.83
C ALA A 775 -1.67 -5.42 -36.28
N LEU A 776 -0.85 -4.45 -36.71
CA LEU A 776 -0.27 -4.44 -38.06
C LEU A 776 0.49 -5.73 -38.35
N GLY A 777 1.42 -6.13 -37.47
CA GLY A 777 2.21 -7.36 -37.64
C GLY A 777 1.32 -8.62 -37.71
N GLY A 778 0.29 -8.70 -36.86
CA GLY A 778 -0.65 -9.82 -36.87
C GLY A 778 -1.46 -9.91 -38.16
N LEU A 779 -1.97 -8.79 -38.66
CA LEU A 779 -2.77 -8.73 -39.89
C LEU A 779 -1.93 -8.92 -41.17
N LEU A 780 -0.67 -8.48 -41.17
CA LEU A 780 0.31 -8.78 -42.22
C LEU A 780 0.60 -10.29 -42.30
N LEU A 781 0.79 -10.95 -41.16
CA LEU A 781 1.01 -12.40 -41.10
C LEU A 781 -0.18 -13.21 -41.61
N GLU A 782 -1.41 -12.72 -41.39
CA GLU A 782 -2.64 -13.30 -41.94
C GLU A 782 -2.69 -13.23 -43.48
N GLN A 783 -2.10 -12.17 -44.06
CA GLN A 783 -1.96 -12.01 -45.51
C GLN A 783 -0.63 -12.59 -46.05
N ASN A 784 0.10 -13.37 -45.25
CA ASN A 784 1.39 -13.96 -45.62
C ASN A 784 2.48 -12.94 -46.04
N ARG A 785 2.39 -11.69 -45.56
CA ARG A 785 3.39 -10.62 -45.75
C ARG A 785 4.44 -10.67 -44.63
N ILE A 786 5.21 -11.76 -44.59
CA ILE A 786 6.01 -12.14 -43.42
C ILE A 786 7.20 -11.20 -43.21
N GLU A 787 7.88 -10.78 -44.28
CA GLU A 787 9.04 -9.89 -44.21
C GLU A 787 8.68 -8.49 -43.66
N GLU A 788 7.50 -7.98 -44.03
CA GLU A 788 7.00 -6.72 -43.49
C GLU A 788 6.61 -6.86 -42.01
N ALA A 789 6.00 -7.98 -41.63
CA ALA A 789 5.68 -8.25 -40.23
C ALA A 789 6.96 -8.37 -39.38
N GLU A 790 8.01 -9.02 -39.89
CA GLU A 790 9.30 -9.11 -39.22
C GLU A 790 9.87 -7.72 -38.90
N GLN A 791 9.87 -6.81 -39.87
CA GLN A 791 10.36 -5.44 -39.67
C GLN A 791 9.56 -4.71 -38.59
N VAL A 792 8.22 -4.83 -38.62
CA VAL A 792 7.33 -4.21 -37.61
C VAL A 792 7.64 -4.74 -36.21
N PHE A 793 7.85 -6.04 -36.03
CA PHE A 793 8.19 -6.59 -34.72
C PHE A 793 9.61 -6.27 -34.27
N ARG A 794 10.57 -6.10 -35.19
CA ARG A 794 11.91 -5.64 -34.84
C ARG A 794 11.89 -4.21 -34.30
N GLU A 795 11.09 -3.32 -34.87
CA GLU A 795 10.89 -1.97 -34.34
C GLU A 795 10.21 -2.00 -32.97
N ASP A 796 9.12 -2.76 -32.85
CA ASP A 796 8.37 -2.94 -31.59
C ASP A 796 9.27 -3.42 -30.44
N LEU A 797 10.19 -4.35 -30.70
CA LEU A 797 11.11 -4.90 -29.71
C LEU A 797 12.41 -4.12 -29.54
N GLY A 798 12.62 -3.05 -30.32
CA GLY A 798 13.86 -2.25 -30.27
C GLY A 798 15.08 -2.98 -30.83
N LEU A 799 14.86 -3.94 -31.75
CA LEU A 799 15.87 -4.71 -32.46
C LEU A 799 16.20 -4.13 -33.84
N ALA A 800 15.47 -3.09 -34.28
CA ALA A 800 15.78 -2.34 -35.49
C ALA A 800 16.91 -1.33 -35.24
N LYS A 801 17.94 -1.34 -36.11
CA LYS A 801 19.23 -0.64 -35.92
C LYS A 801 19.11 0.87 -35.65
N ASP A 802 18.15 1.53 -36.27
CA ASP A 802 18.00 2.99 -36.23
C ASP A 802 16.66 3.40 -35.60
N PHE A 803 15.98 2.49 -34.89
CA PHE A 803 14.73 2.80 -34.21
C PHE A 803 14.99 3.30 -32.78
N PRO A 804 14.36 4.39 -32.34
CA PRO A 804 14.63 4.91 -31.01
C PRO A 804 14.19 3.95 -29.91
N ARG A 805 15.16 3.47 -29.11
CA ARG A 805 14.98 2.40 -28.12
C ARG A 805 13.84 2.66 -27.13
N ARG A 806 13.58 3.92 -26.75
CA ARG A 806 12.53 4.25 -25.77
C ARG A 806 11.13 4.37 -26.37
N LYS A 807 11.00 4.36 -27.69
CA LYS A 807 9.72 4.15 -28.38
C LYS A 807 9.35 2.67 -28.44
N ALA A 808 10.31 1.76 -28.31
CA ALA A 808 10.11 0.32 -28.30
C ALA A 808 9.61 -0.24 -26.95
N ARG A 809 9.05 -1.46 -27.00
CA ARG A 809 8.45 -2.26 -25.92
C ARG A 809 9.27 -3.55 -25.79
N LEU A 810 10.49 -3.39 -25.27
CA LEU A 810 11.47 -4.47 -25.15
C LEU A 810 10.88 -5.68 -24.44
N ASN A 811 11.21 -6.89 -24.90
CA ASN A 811 10.82 -8.17 -24.31
C ASN A 811 9.31 -8.37 -24.08
N ASN A 812 8.43 -7.64 -24.78
CA ASN A 812 7.01 -7.90 -24.67
C ASN A 812 6.62 -9.25 -25.28
N VAL A 813 5.67 -9.95 -24.66
CA VAL A 813 5.35 -11.34 -25.05
C VAL A 813 4.77 -11.44 -26.46
N TRP A 814 4.08 -10.39 -26.90
CA TRP A 814 3.30 -10.36 -28.12
C TRP A 814 4.16 -10.13 -29.35
N GLY A 815 5.07 -9.16 -29.28
CA GLY A 815 6.10 -8.90 -30.28
C GLY A 815 7.12 -10.03 -30.36
N LEU A 816 7.55 -10.60 -29.21
CA LEU A 816 8.46 -11.76 -29.21
C LEU A 816 7.84 -12.98 -29.91
N HIS A 817 6.56 -13.27 -29.63
CA HIS A 817 5.82 -14.32 -30.32
C HIS A 817 5.74 -14.05 -31.83
N GLY A 818 5.34 -12.84 -32.21
CA GLY A 818 5.22 -12.42 -33.62
C GLY A 818 6.54 -12.50 -34.39
N LEU A 819 7.63 -11.98 -33.81
CA LEU A 819 8.96 -12.03 -34.42
C LEU A 819 9.44 -13.48 -34.57
N HIS A 820 9.29 -14.30 -33.53
CA HIS A 820 9.69 -15.70 -33.59
C HIS A 820 8.91 -16.45 -34.69
N GLU A 821 7.60 -16.23 -34.83
CA GLU A 821 6.83 -16.80 -35.94
C GLU A 821 7.37 -16.37 -37.30
N CYS A 822 7.68 -15.09 -37.49
CA CYS A 822 8.25 -14.57 -38.74
C CYS A 822 9.57 -15.26 -39.08
N LEU A 823 10.50 -15.33 -38.11
CA LEU A 823 11.82 -15.93 -38.30
C LEU A 823 11.73 -17.41 -38.67
N VAL A 824 10.86 -18.18 -38.01
CA VAL A 824 10.64 -19.59 -38.33
C VAL A 824 10.07 -19.75 -39.74
N ARG A 825 9.06 -18.96 -40.12
CA ARG A 825 8.43 -19.05 -41.46
C ARG A 825 9.36 -18.63 -42.58
N LEU A 826 10.32 -17.74 -42.31
CA LEU A 826 11.37 -17.33 -43.25
C LEU A 826 12.58 -18.27 -43.28
N GLY A 827 12.61 -19.32 -42.45
CA GLY A 827 13.75 -20.23 -42.35
C GLY A 827 14.98 -19.64 -41.65
N LYS A 828 14.83 -18.52 -40.94
CA LYS A 828 15.88 -17.85 -40.15
C LYS A 828 16.04 -18.50 -38.77
N PHE A 829 16.33 -19.80 -38.75
CA PHE A 829 16.30 -20.60 -37.52
C PHE A 829 17.31 -20.19 -36.46
N ASP A 830 18.52 -19.76 -36.84
CA ASP A 830 19.54 -19.29 -35.89
C ASP A 830 19.09 -18.01 -35.17
N GLU A 831 18.44 -17.11 -35.89
CA GLU A 831 17.85 -15.90 -35.30
C GLU A 831 16.65 -16.24 -34.42
N ALA A 832 15.79 -17.18 -34.85
CA ALA A 832 14.66 -17.64 -34.04
C ALA A 832 15.14 -18.25 -32.71
N LEU A 833 16.21 -19.07 -32.77
CA LEU A 833 16.86 -19.66 -31.60
C LEU A 833 17.42 -18.59 -30.67
N SER A 834 17.98 -17.51 -31.21
CA SER A 834 18.58 -16.43 -30.43
C SER A 834 17.57 -15.69 -29.52
N ILE A 835 16.31 -15.57 -29.94
CA ILE A 835 15.24 -14.95 -29.16
C ILE A 835 14.35 -15.97 -28.42
N GLN A 836 14.57 -17.27 -28.65
CA GLN A 836 13.70 -18.34 -28.19
C GLN A 836 13.55 -18.35 -26.66
N VAL A 837 14.65 -18.21 -25.94
CA VAL A 837 14.65 -18.21 -24.47
C VAL A 837 13.89 -17.01 -23.91
N GLN A 838 14.07 -15.82 -24.50
CA GLN A 838 13.35 -14.61 -24.10
C GLN A 838 11.84 -14.78 -24.31
N ARG A 839 11.46 -15.30 -25.49
CA ARG A 839 10.08 -15.65 -25.84
C ARG A 839 9.50 -16.66 -24.85
N ASP A 840 10.21 -17.74 -24.54
CA ASP A 840 9.73 -18.80 -23.63
C ASP A 840 9.50 -18.29 -22.22
N ILE A 841 10.40 -17.45 -21.70
CA ILE A 841 10.24 -16.84 -20.38
C ILE A 841 9.03 -15.89 -20.37
N ALA A 842 8.86 -15.08 -21.42
CA ALA A 842 7.73 -14.16 -21.53
C ALA A 842 6.39 -14.94 -21.61
N VAL A 843 6.31 -15.96 -22.47
CA VAL A 843 5.12 -16.81 -22.63
C VAL A 843 4.82 -17.59 -21.36
N GLY A 844 5.83 -18.15 -20.69
CA GLY A 844 5.65 -18.86 -19.42
C GLY A 844 5.15 -17.98 -18.27
N SER A 845 5.14 -16.65 -18.44
CA SER A 845 4.61 -15.68 -17.48
C SER A 845 3.20 -15.17 -17.78
N ALA A 846 2.67 -15.50 -18.96
CA ALA A 846 1.31 -15.17 -19.37
C ALA A 846 0.29 -16.13 -18.72
N ASP A 847 -0.93 -15.65 -18.47
CA ASP A 847 -2.04 -16.47 -17.92
C ASP A 847 -3.08 -16.86 -19.00
N VAL A 848 -2.83 -16.45 -20.25
CA VAL A 848 -3.59 -16.85 -21.45
C VAL A 848 -2.67 -17.45 -22.50
N PRO A 849 -3.18 -18.34 -23.38
CA PRO A 849 -2.43 -18.82 -24.52
C PRO A 849 -2.05 -17.67 -25.47
N ILE A 850 -0.75 -17.50 -25.70
CA ILE A 850 -0.20 -16.54 -26.68
C ILE A 850 -0.11 -17.25 -28.04
N THR A 851 -1.17 -17.15 -28.84
CA THR A 851 -1.24 -17.78 -30.18
C THR A 851 -0.96 -16.81 -31.32
N SER A 852 -1.04 -15.50 -31.05
CA SER A 852 -0.83 -14.42 -32.03
C SER A 852 -0.31 -13.17 -31.33
N SER A 853 0.36 -12.28 -32.06
CA SER A 853 0.73 -10.94 -31.55
C SER A 853 -0.50 -10.07 -31.28
N CYS A 854 -1.63 -10.37 -31.91
CA CYS A 854 -2.90 -9.68 -31.77
C CYS A 854 -4.08 -10.63 -32.06
N TYR A 855 -5.14 -10.58 -31.26
CA TYR A 855 -6.37 -11.37 -31.49
C TYR A 855 -7.20 -10.84 -32.68
N CYS A 856 -6.83 -9.71 -33.27
CA CYS A 856 -7.36 -9.27 -34.56
C CYS A 856 -6.94 -10.20 -35.72
N ARG A 857 -5.92 -11.04 -35.55
CA ARG A 857 -5.58 -12.11 -36.49
C ARG A 857 -6.46 -13.33 -36.22
N LEU A 858 -7.61 -13.42 -36.90
CA LEU A 858 -8.59 -14.48 -36.66
C LEU A 858 -8.09 -15.86 -37.11
N SER A 859 -7.22 -15.91 -38.12
CA SER A 859 -6.62 -17.15 -38.64
C SER A 859 -5.86 -17.96 -37.58
N ALA A 860 -5.36 -17.31 -36.53
CA ALA A 860 -4.61 -17.91 -35.44
C ALA A 860 -5.44 -18.18 -34.17
N VAL A 861 -6.68 -17.71 -34.11
CA VAL A 861 -7.57 -17.80 -32.93
C VAL A 861 -8.63 -18.90 -33.11
N GLY A 862 -9.01 -19.22 -34.35
CA GLY A 862 -10.13 -20.11 -34.69
C GLY A 862 -9.84 -21.61 -34.89
N LYS A 863 -8.72 -22.15 -34.41
CA LYS A 863 -8.43 -23.60 -34.49
C LYS A 863 -8.26 -24.25 -33.10
N ALA A 864 -9.19 -24.02 -32.19
CA ALA A 864 -9.42 -24.98 -31.11
C ALA A 864 -10.23 -26.14 -31.69
N GLU A 865 -9.62 -27.32 -31.74
CA GLU A 865 -10.13 -28.54 -32.38
C GLU A 865 -11.55 -28.90 -31.90
N THR A 866 -12.50 -28.92 -32.82
CA THR A 866 -13.63 -29.85 -32.74
C THR A 866 -13.09 -31.25 -32.91
N CYS A 867 -12.63 -31.89 -31.82
CA CYS A 867 -12.30 -33.31 -31.84
C CYS A 867 -13.53 -34.12 -32.24
N CYS A 868 -13.32 -34.97 -33.23
CA CYS A 868 -14.27 -35.82 -33.92
C CYS A 868 -15.12 -36.69 -32.97
N SER A 869 -16.44 -36.67 -33.17
CA SER A 869 -17.33 -37.79 -32.85
C SER A 869 -17.96 -38.31 -34.14
N SER A 870 -17.14 -39.01 -34.92
CA SER A 870 -17.59 -39.91 -35.96
C SER A 870 -16.55 -41.01 -36.12
N HIS A 871 -16.72 -42.11 -35.38
CA HIS A 871 -16.66 -43.49 -35.88
C HIS A 871 -16.70 -44.49 -34.70
N ILE A 872 -17.78 -45.29 -34.73
CA ILE A 872 -18.09 -46.54 -33.98
C ILE A 872 -18.68 -46.34 -32.58
#